data_AF-A0A7T2TZB4-F1
#
_entry.id   AF-A0A7T2TZB4-F1
#
_cell.length_a   1.000
_cell.length_b   1.000
_cell.length_c   1.000
_cell.angle_alpha   90.00
_cell.angle_beta   90.00
_cell.angle_gamma   90.00
#
_symmetry.space_group_name_H-M   'P 1'
#
loop_
_entity.id
_entity.type
_entity.pdbx_description
1 polymer ?
#
loop_
_entity_poly.entity_id
_entity_poly.type
_entity_poly.pdbx_seq_one_letter_code
_entity_poly.pdbx_strand_id
1 'polypeptide(L)'
;MLSLYLLLGGPTSTQGELIAHFHRHVSKQMPEQFEDALSDAVSLLSLAKERSYNKFLSALRRAATAREITEPQSALKQLGTITARGSVAVAVHDLYWSWLSGAGLLRCSRIEQSLFQLDTRESLSLALQSGELVEPAFVASTANTDAVLAATFDSSLGRASMDTSLAAVLESMFLHPHLAVRCRGAIAGFRSGRASYVSRALDVVSEVSAAQLYVPELVAALDSATLFANKVALGNWLGGPGTQMALEAIATNGDARWLPWLEQMLLSERVEPKLALAAALACGSEIPKWGAQHLQGLVSQSPWHLRFASNRRSNRELALWLAKNYPQAPETAPSGWWHVNRVLISCGDEGVFEELLLRFPSMSKSAQQVLGMTIPELGSAWVAKFQKVAFASAGAQHHHRLAETVSLEIDDGTARDWIARGYYHAGWEVLLARYGAKALPELLAQLPPSFGGQPRVLALEVIASLKDTPASFIDELNSRVFNSVTQQLGISPKVGESVIEAAATVKPLGIAWLVRQCLSNPKIFDGYHARRFLGAYVDWRRETGNSITVGSATAQRPFEDWYVVGRFVHDWDEHNSPEALRLVPHMAVEAVVGPFANDDDKAHKVLARLESLPTYDHALFERMIGSAMLVSLIPKVFADALNLFPPNQLLRFVQSDHVKHDELFHALRTASDPSFLETHFILTKRVISAPLNLDNIRSVANMLRSYARDALLEYFRPLLSQEGFPESDNLHWLLREASIIRGELLIDEHGKLLQ
;
A
#
# COMPACT_ATOMS: atom_id res chain seq x y z
N MET A 1 8.68 -3.22 -24.07
CA MET A 1 9.56 -4.30 -24.58
C MET A 1 10.51 -4.85 -23.52
N LEU A 2 11.34 -4.03 -22.85
CA LEU A 2 12.22 -4.53 -21.77
C LEU A 2 11.47 -5.16 -20.60
N SER A 3 10.35 -4.59 -20.14
CA SER A 3 9.52 -5.23 -19.10
C SER A 3 8.99 -6.60 -19.53
N LEU A 4 8.57 -6.75 -20.78
CA LEU A 4 8.16 -8.04 -21.34
C LEU A 4 9.35 -9.00 -21.48
N TYR A 5 10.53 -8.52 -21.84
CA TYR A 5 11.75 -9.34 -21.94
C TYR A 5 12.25 -9.79 -20.56
N LEU A 6 12.17 -8.93 -19.53
CA LEU A 6 12.44 -9.28 -18.14
C LEU A 6 11.41 -10.29 -17.60
N LEU A 7 10.15 -10.17 -18.01
CA LEU A 7 9.09 -11.11 -17.64
C LEU A 7 9.17 -12.45 -18.41
N LEU A 8 9.63 -12.44 -19.66
CA LEU A 8 9.72 -13.61 -20.55
C LEU A 8 11.09 -14.30 -20.49
N GLY A 9 12.10 -13.69 -19.87
CA GLY A 9 13.50 -14.15 -19.81
C GLY A 9 13.76 -15.48 -19.12
N GLY A 10 12.69 -16.15 -18.67
CA GLY A 10 12.71 -17.51 -18.14
C GLY A 10 13.36 -17.63 -16.75
N PRO A 11 13.16 -18.76 -16.05
CA PRO A 11 13.67 -19.03 -14.71
C PRO A 11 15.20 -19.21 -14.62
N THR A 12 15.96 -18.96 -15.70
CA THR A 12 17.38 -19.35 -15.82
C THR A 12 18.36 -18.18 -15.97
N SER A 13 17.89 -16.94 -16.18
CA SER A 13 18.77 -15.77 -16.37
C SER A 13 18.58 -14.75 -15.24
N THR A 14 19.66 -14.14 -14.76
CA THR A 14 19.59 -13.06 -13.77
C THR A 14 19.07 -11.76 -14.39
N GLN A 15 18.56 -10.83 -13.58
CA GLN A 15 18.04 -9.55 -14.08
C GLN A 15 19.12 -8.74 -14.81
N GLY A 16 20.33 -8.68 -14.26
CA GLY A 16 21.47 -8.02 -14.90
C GLY A 16 21.82 -8.59 -16.28
N GLU A 17 21.86 -9.92 -16.41
CA GLU A 17 22.12 -10.59 -17.70
C GLU A 17 21.06 -10.23 -18.75
N LEU A 18 19.77 -10.28 -18.37
CA LEU A 18 18.68 -9.92 -19.27
C LEU A 18 18.77 -8.47 -19.75
N ILE A 19 19.10 -7.54 -18.84
CA ILE A 19 19.29 -6.12 -19.18
C ILE A 19 20.47 -5.97 -20.16
N ALA A 20 21.60 -6.63 -19.92
CA ALA A 20 22.76 -6.57 -20.80
C ALA A 20 22.50 -7.24 -22.16
N HIS A 21 21.75 -8.34 -22.22
CA HIS A 21 21.31 -8.95 -23.48
C HIS A 21 20.42 -8.00 -24.28
N PHE A 22 19.47 -7.33 -23.62
CA PHE A 22 18.67 -6.29 -24.23
C PHE A 22 19.55 -5.14 -24.75
N HIS A 23 20.49 -4.63 -23.95
CA HIS A 23 21.42 -3.57 -24.35
C HIS A 23 22.21 -3.97 -25.59
N ARG A 24 22.84 -5.15 -25.59
CA ARG A 24 23.60 -5.70 -26.72
C ARG A 24 22.74 -5.84 -27.99
N HIS A 25 21.46 -6.15 -27.84
CA HIS A 25 20.54 -6.23 -28.97
C HIS A 25 20.29 -4.87 -29.63
N VAL A 26 20.08 -3.82 -28.82
CA VAL A 26 19.77 -2.47 -29.32
C VAL A 26 21.00 -1.65 -29.71
N SER A 27 22.19 -2.01 -29.23
CA SER A 27 23.45 -1.28 -29.46
C SER A 27 24.26 -1.74 -30.67
N LYS A 28 23.78 -2.72 -31.46
CA LYS A 28 24.53 -3.34 -32.60
C LYS A 28 25.09 -2.36 -33.64
N GLN A 29 24.54 -1.16 -33.74
CA GLN A 29 24.93 -0.13 -34.71
C GLN A 29 25.54 1.11 -34.04
N MET A 30 25.83 1.05 -32.74
CA MET A 30 26.40 2.17 -31.99
C MET A 30 27.93 2.22 -32.16
N PRO A 31 28.55 3.41 -32.01
CA PRO A 31 30.00 3.54 -31.96
C PRO A 31 30.61 2.66 -30.86
N GLU A 32 31.80 2.13 -31.11
CA GLU A 32 32.60 1.46 -30.07
C GLU A 32 32.81 2.43 -28.88
N GLN A 33 32.82 1.90 -27.66
CA GLN A 33 32.95 2.67 -26.39
C GLN A 33 31.78 3.63 -26.06
N PHE A 34 30.73 3.71 -26.88
CA PHE A 34 29.57 4.55 -26.55
C PHE A 34 28.85 4.08 -25.27
N GLU A 35 28.80 2.77 -25.03
CA GLU A 35 28.27 2.20 -23.79
C GLU A 35 29.04 2.69 -22.55
N ASP A 36 30.37 2.79 -22.65
CA ASP A 36 31.21 3.29 -21.56
C ASP A 36 31.01 4.79 -21.33
N ALA A 37 30.88 5.59 -22.39
CA ALA A 37 30.54 7.00 -22.27
C ALA A 37 29.15 7.20 -21.64
N LEU A 38 28.19 6.32 -21.97
CA LEU A 38 26.83 6.35 -21.46
C LEU A 38 26.77 5.96 -19.98
N SER A 39 27.41 4.86 -19.59
CA SER A 39 27.45 4.38 -18.21
C SER A 39 28.23 5.34 -17.30
N ASP A 40 29.32 5.95 -17.80
CA ASP A 40 30.04 7.02 -17.13
C ASP A 40 29.13 8.23 -16.84
N ALA A 41 28.39 8.71 -17.84
CA ALA A 41 27.47 9.83 -17.66
C ALA A 41 26.33 9.51 -16.68
N VAL A 42 25.75 8.30 -16.77
CA VAL A 42 24.67 7.86 -15.88
C VAL A 42 25.15 7.71 -14.44
N SER A 43 26.29 7.06 -14.21
CA SER A 43 26.85 6.88 -12.86
C SER A 43 27.18 8.20 -12.18
N LEU A 44 27.68 9.21 -12.92
CA LEU A 44 27.93 10.55 -12.39
C LEU A 44 26.64 11.22 -11.88
N LEU A 45 25.56 11.10 -12.65
CA LEU A 45 24.26 11.66 -12.27
C LEU A 45 23.63 10.92 -11.10
N SER A 46 23.75 9.59 -11.08
CA SER A 46 23.26 8.77 -9.97
C SER A 46 23.95 9.12 -8.65
N LEU A 47 25.28 9.27 -8.66
CA LEU A 47 26.05 9.69 -7.47
C LEU A 47 25.63 11.07 -6.96
N ALA A 48 25.26 11.97 -7.89
CA ALA A 48 24.74 13.30 -7.58
C ALA A 48 23.24 13.32 -7.23
N LYS A 49 22.57 12.14 -7.20
CA LYS A 49 21.11 11.98 -7.01
C LYS A 49 20.28 12.88 -7.94
N GLU A 50 20.70 12.99 -9.21
CA GLU A 50 20.12 13.91 -10.19
C GLU A 50 19.64 13.20 -11.47
N ARG A 51 18.55 13.71 -12.06
CA ARG A 51 17.99 13.20 -13.33
C ARG A 51 17.79 14.29 -14.39
N SER A 52 18.40 15.48 -14.24
CA SER A 52 18.25 16.56 -15.22
C SER A 52 18.78 16.15 -16.60
N TYR A 53 17.94 16.23 -17.63
CA TYR A 53 18.31 15.84 -18.99
C TYR A 53 19.44 16.72 -19.56
N ASN A 54 19.44 18.01 -19.25
CA ASN A 54 20.49 18.93 -19.69
C ASN A 54 21.85 18.59 -19.07
N LYS A 55 21.86 18.29 -17.77
CA LYS A 55 23.09 17.87 -17.09
C LYS A 55 23.53 16.48 -17.54
N PHE A 56 22.60 15.56 -17.78
CA PHE A 56 22.89 14.27 -18.40
C PHE A 56 23.60 14.43 -19.75
N LEU A 57 23.04 15.24 -20.66
CA LEU A 57 23.67 15.50 -21.96
C LEU A 57 25.04 16.16 -21.82
N SER A 58 25.24 17.04 -20.84
CA SER A 58 26.56 17.64 -20.57
C SER A 58 27.58 16.61 -20.07
N ALA A 59 27.15 15.68 -19.20
CA ALA A 59 27.98 14.59 -18.72
C ALA A 59 28.33 13.62 -19.87
N LEU A 60 27.35 13.25 -20.69
CA LEU A 60 27.54 12.40 -21.86
C LEU A 60 28.50 13.01 -22.87
N ARG A 61 28.36 14.30 -23.20
CA ARG A 61 29.29 15.01 -24.09
C ARG A 61 30.72 14.97 -23.57
N ARG A 62 30.92 15.22 -22.27
CA ARG A 62 32.25 15.14 -21.63
C ARG A 62 32.83 13.73 -21.72
N ALA A 63 32.06 12.72 -21.33
CA ALA A 63 32.48 11.32 -21.34
C ALA A 63 32.78 10.80 -22.76
N ALA A 64 32.00 11.23 -23.75
CA ALA A 64 32.21 10.91 -25.18
C ALA A 64 33.41 11.62 -25.78
N THR A 65 33.68 12.88 -25.39
CA THR A 65 34.87 13.61 -25.85
C THR A 65 36.15 12.91 -25.40
N ALA A 66 36.19 12.42 -24.16
CA ALA A 66 37.31 11.64 -23.64
C ALA A 66 37.55 10.29 -24.36
N ARG A 67 36.57 9.84 -25.15
CA ARG A 67 36.56 8.57 -25.89
C ARG A 67 36.45 8.78 -27.41
N GLU A 68 36.74 10.00 -27.88
CA GLU A 68 36.78 10.37 -29.31
C GLU A 68 35.45 10.15 -30.09
N ILE A 69 34.30 10.20 -29.41
CA ILE A 69 32.97 10.06 -30.04
C ILE A 69 32.45 11.44 -30.48
N THR A 70 32.32 11.65 -31.79
CA THR A 70 31.99 12.94 -32.42
C THR A 70 30.52 13.36 -32.29
N GLU A 71 29.56 12.42 -32.28
CA GLU A 71 28.12 12.73 -32.23
C GLU A 71 27.34 11.96 -31.15
N PRO A 72 27.66 12.13 -29.85
CA PRO A 72 27.07 11.31 -28.79
C PRO A 72 25.55 11.49 -28.64
N GLN A 73 24.99 12.64 -29.04
CA GLN A 73 23.55 12.89 -28.97
C GLN A 73 22.78 12.20 -30.09
N SER A 74 23.39 12.08 -31.27
CA SER A 74 22.82 11.33 -32.39
C SER A 74 22.79 9.85 -32.04
N ALA A 75 23.90 9.32 -31.51
CA ALA A 75 23.99 7.95 -31.01
C ALA A 75 22.97 7.65 -29.90
N LEU A 76 22.81 8.55 -28.91
CA LEU A 76 21.79 8.40 -27.87
C LEU A 76 20.36 8.33 -28.44
N LYS A 77 20.04 9.19 -29.41
CA LYS A 77 18.72 9.21 -30.07
C LYS A 77 18.46 7.94 -30.86
N GLN A 78 19.48 7.43 -31.56
CA GLN A 78 19.39 6.18 -32.33
C GLN A 78 19.25 4.96 -31.41
N LEU A 79 19.96 4.94 -30.28
CA LEU A 79 19.83 3.88 -29.26
C LEU A 79 18.43 3.85 -28.64
N GLY A 80 17.83 5.02 -28.41
CA GLY A 80 16.43 5.15 -27.98
C GLY A 80 16.14 4.66 -26.55
N THR A 81 17.18 4.36 -25.74
CA THR A 81 17.01 3.79 -24.41
C THR A 81 16.88 4.82 -23.29
N ILE A 82 17.25 6.07 -23.52
CA ILE A 82 17.06 7.20 -22.59
C ILE A 82 16.53 8.40 -23.38
N THR A 83 15.42 8.96 -22.92
CA THR A 83 14.72 10.06 -23.58
C THR A 83 14.46 11.22 -22.61
N ALA A 84 14.09 12.38 -23.14
CA ALA A 84 13.66 13.53 -22.35
C ALA A 84 12.15 13.49 -22.12
N ARG A 85 11.72 13.56 -20.85
CA ARG A 85 10.33 13.83 -20.48
C ARG A 85 10.28 15.10 -19.67
N GLY A 86 9.93 16.22 -20.32
CA GLY A 86 10.14 17.55 -19.73
C GLY A 86 11.63 17.82 -19.53
N SER A 87 12.02 18.19 -18.31
CA SER A 87 13.42 18.46 -17.93
C SER A 87 14.20 17.23 -17.44
N VAL A 88 13.57 16.06 -17.41
CA VAL A 88 14.10 14.84 -16.76
C VAL A 88 14.53 13.80 -17.80
N ALA A 89 15.68 13.17 -17.57
CA ALA A 89 16.16 12.02 -18.30
C ALA A 89 15.45 10.75 -17.81
N VAL A 90 14.73 10.10 -18.72
CA VAL A 90 13.94 8.91 -18.43
C VAL A 90 14.45 7.74 -19.27
N ALA A 91 14.93 6.70 -18.59
CA ALA A 91 15.31 5.45 -19.23
C ALA A 91 14.06 4.65 -19.65
N VAL A 92 14.24 3.69 -20.56
CA VAL A 92 13.20 2.72 -20.95
C VAL A 92 12.68 1.90 -19.76
N HIS A 93 13.48 1.78 -18.71
CA HIS A 93 13.12 1.15 -17.43
C HIS A 93 14.07 1.63 -16.33
N ASP A 94 13.61 1.70 -15.08
CA ASP A 94 14.45 2.15 -13.96
C ASP A 94 15.63 1.20 -13.72
N LEU A 95 15.40 -0.12 -13.76
CA LEU A 95 16.48 -1.11 -13.71
C LEU A 95 17.55 -0.94 -14.81
N TYR A 96 17.18 -0.43 -15.99
CA TYR A 96 18.17 -0.14 -17.04
C TYR A 96 19.07 1.04 -16.66
N TRP A 97 18.50 2.07 -16.01
CA TRP A 97 19.30 3.16 -15.44
C TRP A 97 20.20 2.66 -14.31
N SER A 98 19.68 1.84 -13.38
CA SER A 98 20.46 1.28 -12.28
C SER A 98 21.60 0.39 -12.79
N TRP A 99 21.34 -0.46 -13.80
CA TRP A 99 22.39 -1.26 -14.44
C TRP A 99 23.49 -0.41 -15.09
N LEU A 100 23.12 0.60 -15.90
CA LEU A 100 24.11 1.53 -16.49
C LEU A 100 24.89 2.29 -15.42
N SER A 101 24.23 2.67 -14.33
CA SER A 101 24.87 3.30 -13.19
C SER A 101 25.91 2.38 -12.56
N GLY A 102 25.57 1.11 -12.29
CA GLY A 102 26.49 0.14 -11.72
C GLY A 102 27.67 -0.18 -12.62
N ALA A 103 27.43 -0.39 -13.92
CA ALA A 103 28.48 -0.60 -14.91
C ALA A 103 29.45 0.60 -14.95
N GLY A 104 28.92 1.83 -14.90
CA GLY A 104 29.72 3.04 -14.86
C GLY A 104 30.54 3.16 -13.57
N LEU A 105 29.98 2.78 -12.41
CA LEU A 105 30.69 2.78 -11.13
C LEU A 105 31.89 1.84 -11.15
N LEU A 106 31.73 0.62 -11.70
CA LEU A 106 32.79 -0.39 -11.81
C LEU A 106 33.84 0.00 -12.85
N ARG A 107 33.43 0.32 -14.09
CA ARG A 107 34.36 0.58 -15.21
C ARG A 107 35.10 1.91 -15.10
N CYS A 108 34.53 2.92 -14.45
CA CYS A 108 35.12 4.26 -14.36
C CYS A 108 35.76 4.57 -13.01
N SER A 109 36.07 3.53 -12.21
CA SER A 109 36.75 3.64 -10.91
C SER A 109 36.08 4.60 -9.92
N ARG A 110 34.74 4.61 -9.87
CA ARG A 110 33.96 5.46 -8.95
C ARG A 110 33.42 4.72 -7.73
N ILE A 111 33.88 3.49 -7.52
CA ILE A 111 33.42 2.61 -6.43
C ILE A 111 33.59 3.31 -5.08
N GLU A 112 34.74 3.94 -4.83
CA GLU A 112 35.03 4.65 -3.57
C GLU A 112 33.99 5.75 -3.24
N GLN A 113 33.51 6.48 -4.25
CA GLN A 113 32.48 7.52 -4.08
C GLN A 113 31.10 6.92 -3.79
N SER A 114 30.86 5.67 -4.21
CA SER A 114 29.61 4.96 -4.00
C SER A 114 29.53 4.20 -2.67
N LEU A 115 30.66 3.97 -1.99
CA LEU A 115 30.72 3.13 -0.78
C LEU A 115 29.75 3.60 0.31
N PHE A 116 29.56 4.90 0.46
CA PHE A 116 28.65 5.47 1.47
C PHE A 116 27.19 5.55 1.02
N GLN A 117 26.89 5.27 -0.25
CA GLN A 117 25.55 5.40 -0.83
C GLN A 117 24.91 4.02 -0.98
N LEU A 118 24.05 3.64 -0.02
CA LEU A 118 23.35 2.35 -0.02
C LEU A 118 22.51 2.13 -1.29
N ASP A 119 21.95 3.20 -1.86
CA ASP A 119 21.14 3.15 -3.09
C ASP A 119 21.93 2.61 -4.30
N THR A 120 23.26 2.65 -4.25
CA THR A 120 24.12 2.15 -5.33
C THR A 120 24.29 0.63 -5.29
N ARG A 121 23.96 -0.06 -4.18
CA ARG A 121 24.14 -1.52 -4.04
C ARG A 121 23.36 -2.32 -5.08
N GLU A 122 22.10 -1.96 -5.34
CA GLU A 122 21.30 -2.62 -6.38
C GLU A 122 21.92 -2.42 -7.76
N SER A 123 22.36 -1.20 -8.05
CA SER A 123 23.05 -0.86 -9.31
C SER A 123 24.30 -1.71 -9.51
N LEU A 124 25.16 -1.80 -8.48
CA LEU A 124 26.37 -2.63 -8.49
C LEU A 124 26.04 -4.12 -8.62
N SER A 125 25.03 -4.63 -7.91
CA SER A 125 24.58 -6.02 -8.03
C SER A 125 24.10 -6.36 -9.44
N LEU A 126 23.31 -5.48 -10.08
CA LEU A 126 22.86 -5.68 -11.47
C LEU A 126 24.02 -5.70 -12.45
N ALA A 127 25.02 -4.84 -12.24
CA ALA A 127 26.23 -4.80 -13.06
C ALA A 127 27.04 -6.10 -12.94
N LEU A 128 27.30 -6.57 -11.72
CA LEU A 128 28.02 -7.84 -11.49
C LEU A 128 27.27 -9.04 -12.09
N GLN A 129 25.94 -9.09 -11.91
CA GLN A 129 25.10 -10.11 -12.55
C GLN A 129 25.26 -10.12 -14.08
N SER A 130 25.41 -8.94 -14.70
CA SER A 130 25.60 -8.83 -16.15
C SER A 130 26.97 -9.28 -16.67
N GLY A 131 27.89 -9.64 -15.77
CA GLY A 131 29.25 -10.08 -16.09
C GLY A 131 30.32 -9.01 -15.88
N GLU A 132 30.00 -7.86 -15.29
CA GLU A 132 31.03 -6.86 -14.92
C GLU A 132 32.00 -7.43 -13.89
N LEU A 133 33.26 -7.01 -13.98
CA LEU A 133 34.31 -7.45 -13.06
C LEU A 133 34.60 -6.37 -12.02
N VAL A 134 34.79 -6.81 -10.78
CA VAL A 134 35.30 -5.97 -9.69
C VAL A 134 36.76 -6.29 -9.43
N GLU A 135 37.59 -5.28 -9.15
CA GLU A 135 38.97 -5.55 -8.76
C GLU A 135 39.03 -6.13 -7.34
N PRO A 136 39.85 -7.17 -7.09
CA PRO A 136 39.94 -7.80 -5.77
C PRO A 136 40.29 -6.85 -4.63
N ALA A 137 41.04 -5.78 -4.90
CA ALA A 137 41.42 -4.79 -3.90
C ALA A 137 40.19 -4.10 -3.27
N PHE A 138 39.09 -3.96 -4.01
CA PHE A 138 37.85 -3.35 -3.50
C PHE A 138 37.14 -4.22 -2.49
N VAL A 139 37.33 -5.55 -2.50
CA VAL A 139 36.76 -6.43 -1.47
C VAL A 139 37.37 -6.07 -0.10
N ALA A 140 38.70 -5.98 -0.04
CA ALA A 140 39.41 -5.66 1.19
C ALA A 140 39.16 -4.22 1.67
N SER A 141 39.15 -3.23 0.78
CA SER A 141 38.91 -1.83 1.16
C SER A 141 37.47 -1.56 1.60
N THR A 142 36.51 -2.33 1.09
CA THR A 142 35.08 -2.15 1.41
C THR A 142 34.66 -2.91 2.67
N ALA A 143 35.37 -4.00 3.04
CA ALA A 143 34.93 -4.93 4.08
C ALA A 143 34.56 -4.28 5.43
N ASN A 144 35.31 -3.27 5.90
CA ASN A 144 35.03 -2.60 7.17
C ASN A 144 33.87 -1.59 7.08
N THR A 145 33.63 -1.02 5.90
CA THR A 145 32.62 0.03 5.69
C THR A 145 31.27 -0.58 5.34
N ASP A 146 31.27 -1.58 4.47
CA ASP A 146 30.09 -2.25 3.94
C ASP A 146 30.38 -3.74 3.66
N ALA A 147 30.25 -4.58 4.69
CA ALA A 147 30.52 -6.01 4.56
C ALA A 147 29.53 -6.70 3.59
N VAL A 148 28.32 -6.17 3.43
CA VAL A 148 27.30 -6.73 2.53
C VAL A 148 27.70 -6.52 1.08
N LEU A 149 28.16 -5.32 0.72
CA LEU A 149 28.67 -5.04 -0.61
C LEU A 149 29.96 -5.80 -0.88
N ALA A 150 30.89 -5.83 0.09
CA ALA A 150 32.14 -6.58 -0.02
C ALA A 150 31.90 -8.08 -0.25
N ALA A 151 30.91 -8.69 0.43
CA ALA A 151 30.52 -10.08 0.22
C ALA A 151 29.92 -10.33 -1.18
N THR A 152 29.19 -9.36 -1.71
CA THR A 152 28.66 -9.42 -3.08
C THR A 152 29.80 -9.36 -4.10
N PHE A 153 30.80 -8.49 -3.89
CA PHE A 153 32.02 -8.44 -4.69
C PHE A 153 32.81 -9.75 -4.63
N ASP A 154 33.09 -10.27 -3.43
CA ASP A 154 33.84 -11.53 -3.25
C ASP A 154 33.15 -12.71 -3.96
N SER A 155 31.82 -12.80 -3.84
CA SER A 155 31.03 -13.85 -4.49
C SER A 155 31.12 -13.78 -6.03
N SER A 156 31.06 -12.57 -6.60
CA SER A 156 31.14 -12.37 -8.06
C SER A 156 32.48 -12.81 -8.67
N LEU A 157 33.56 -12.84 -7.88
CA LEU A 157 34.88 -13.27 -8.34
C LEU A 157 34.99 -14.81 -8.50
N GLY A 158 34.02 -15.58 -8.02
CA GLY A 158 33.99 -17.04 -8.17
C GLY A 158 35.14 -17.77 -7.45
N ARG A 159 35.74 -17.17 -6.42
CA ARG A 159 36.90 -17.73 -5.71
C ARG A 159 36.50 -18.81 -4.71
N ALA A 160 37.28 -19.90 -4.66
CA ALA A 160 37.04 -21.01 -3.72
C ALA A 160 37.14 -20.61 -2.24
N SER A 161 38.00 -19.64 -1.88
CA SER A 161 38.16 -19.09 -0.52
C SER A 161 37.78 -17.60 -0.47
N MET A 162 37.30 -17.14 0.70
CA MET A 162 36.93 -15.75 0.94
C MET A 162 38.18 -14.89 1.09
N ASP A 163 38.10 -13.62 0.69
CA ASP A 163 39.12 -12.64 1.07
C ASP A 163 39.35 -12.64 2.59
N THR A 164 40.62 -12.64 3.02
CA THR A 164 40.99 -12.75 4.43
C THR A 164 40.50 -11.57 5.26
N SER A 165 40.43 -10.38 4.67
CA SER A 165 39.97 -9.16 5.35
C SER A 165 38.47 -9.22 5.59
N LEU A 166 37.71 -9.63 4.56
CA LEU A 166 36.27 -9.84 4.67
C LEU A 166 35.94 -10.97 5.67
N ALA A 167 36.66 -12.07 5.61
CA ALA A 167 36.50 -13.18 6.56
C ALA A 167 36.69 -12.70 8.00
N ALA A 168 37.77 -11.96 8.28
CA ALA A 168 38.03 -11.42 9.63
C ALA A 168 36.93 -10.47 10.12
N VAL A 169 36.41 -9.60 9.24
CA VAL A 169 35.28 -8.72 9.58
C VAL A 169 34.03 -9.55 9.89
N LEU A 170 33.64 -10.49 9.04
CA LEU A 170 32.46 -11.33 9.28
C LEU A 170 32.58 -12.15 10.57
N GLU A 171 33.75 -12.70 10.86
CA GLU A 171 34.01 -13.40 12.13
C GLU A 171 33.72 -12.49 13.34
N SER A 172 34.22 -11.25 13.30
CA SER A 172 33.96 -10.27 14.37
C SER A 172 32.48 -9.89 14.47
N MET A 173 31.79 -9.72 13.33
CA MET A 173 30.37 -9.34 13.31
C MET A 173 29.48 -10.44 13.88
N PHE A 174 29.72 -11.71 13.54
CA PHE A 174 28.94 -12.83 14.08
C PHE A 174 29.17 -13.05 15.59
N LEU A 175 30.31 -12.63 16.13
CA LEU A 175 30.63 -12.69 17.56
C LEU A 175 30.23 -11.42 18.32
N HIS A 176 29.74 -10.40 17.61
CA HIS A 176 29.41 -9.10 18.20
C HIS A 176 28.27 -9.23 19.23
N PRO A 177 28.28 -8.50 20.37
CA PRO A 177 27.22 -8.59 21.39
C PRO A 177 25.85 -8.09 20.91
N HIS A 178 25.82 -7.12 19.99
CA HIS A 178 24.59 -6.54 19.44
C HIS A 178 24.01 -7.35 18.27
N LEU A 179 22.74 -7.74 18.36
CA LEU A 179 22.02 -8.50 17.34
C LEU A 179 21.88 -7.72 16.05
N ALA A 180 21.78 -6.38 16.11
CA ALA A 180 21.76 -5.51 14.93
C ALA A 180 22.99 -5.74 14.02
N VAL A 181 24.17 -5.87 14.62
CA VAL A 181 25.45 -6.11 13.92
C VAL A 181 25.53 -7.54 13.42
N ARG A 182 25.20 -8.53 14.27
CA ARG A 182 25.13 -9.95 13.85
C ARG A 182 24.18 -10.14 12.66
N CYS A 183 23.03 -9.46 12.66
CA CYS A 183 22.05 -9.49 11.57
C CYS A 183 22.62 -8.96 10.25
N ARG A 184 23.42 -7.90 10.30
CA ARG A 184 24.13 -7.40 9.10
C ARG A 184 25.19 -8.40 8.62
N GLY A 185 25.93 -9.02 9.55
CA GLY A 185 26.86 -10.10 9.28
C GLY A 185 26.17 -11.31 8.62
N ALA A 186 24.95 -11.64 9.06
CA ALA A 186 24.14 -12.69 8.45
C ALA A 186 23.72 -12.36 7.01
N ILE A 187 23.32 -11.11 6.73
CA ILE A 187 23.03 -10.66 5.36
C ILE A 187 24.26 -10.82 4.47
N ALA A 188 25.44 -10.36 4.92
CA ALA A 188 26.68 -10.53 4.18
C ALA A 188 27.07 -12.01 4.03
N GLY A 189 26.84 -12.83 5.07
CA GLY A 189 27.04 -14.28 5.05
C GLY A 189 26.21 -14.96 3.96
N PHE A 190 24.92 -14.64 3.85
CA PHE A 190 24.07 -15.12 2.76
C PHE A 190 24.57 -14.63 1.39
N ARG A 191 24.92 -13.34 1.26
CA ARG A 191 25.44 -12.79 -0.01
C ARG A 191 26.76 -13.42 -0.46
N SER A 192 27.58 -13.91 0.47
CA SER A 192 28.83 -14.62 0.14
C SER A 192 28.57 -15.95 -0.59
N GLY A 193 27.42 -16.59 -0.35
CA GLY A 193 27.08 -17.90 -0.89
C GLY A 193 27.87 -19.08 -0.29
N ARG A 194 28.76 -18.84 0.68
CA ARG A 194 29.66 -19.86 1.24
C ARG A 194 29.00 -20.62 2.39
N ALA A 195 29.05 -21.95 2.33
CA ALA A 195 28.36 -22.82 3.29
C ALA A 195 28.65 -22.52 4.77
N SER A 196 29.91 -22.24 5.14
CA SER A 196 30.30 -21.94 6.52
C SER A 196 29.61 -20.67 7.06
N TYR A 197 29.54 -19.61 6.26
CA TYR A 197 28.91 -18.34 6.64
C TYR A 197 27.40 -18.39 6.50
N VAL A 198 26.86 -19.13 5.53
CA VAL A 198 25.42 -19.38 5.41
C VAL A 198 24.90 -20.11 6.64
N SER A 199 25.62 -21.10 7.17
CA SER A 199 25.21 -21.80 8.40
C SER A 199 25.10 -20.84 9.58
N ARG A 200 26.11 -19.97 9.79
CA ARG A 200 26.09 -18.97 10.88
C ARG A 200 25.01 -17.91 10.66
N ALA A 201 24.75 -17.53 9.42
CA ALA A 201 23.69 -16.61 9.07
C ALA A 201 22.30 -17.19 9.42
N LEU A 202 22.10 -18.50 9.23
CA LEU A 202 20.89 -19.20 9.65
C LEU A 202 20.73 -19.21 11.18
N ASP A 203 21.81 -19.34 11.95
CA ASP A 203 21.75 -19.22 13.42
C ASP A 203 21.25 -17.84 13.85
N VAL A 204 21.72 -16.77 13.19
CA VAL A 204 21.22 -15.40 13.43
C VAL A 204 19.76 -15.25 13.01
N VAL A 205 19.30 -15.92 11.95
CA VAL A 205 17.86 -15.97 11.59
C VAL A 205 17.05 -16.57 12.74
N SER A 206 17.57 -17.61 13.42
CA SER A 206 16.91 -18.15 14.61
C SER A 206 16.86 -17.16 15.77
N GLU A 207 17.92 -16.39 16.02
CA GLU A 207 17.93 -15.33 17.04
C GLU A 207 16.90 -14.23 16.74
N VAL A 208 16.89 -13.72 15.51
CA VAL A 208 15.94 -12.69 15.04
C VAL A 208 14.50 -13.18 15.16
N SER A 209 14.24 -14.43 14.76
CA SER A 209 12.91 -15.03 14.88
C SER A 209 12.49 -15.26 16.32
N ALA A 210 13.41 -15.68 17.20
CA ALA A 210 13.13 -15.87 18.63
C ALA A 210 12.82 -14.54 19.32
N ALA A 211 13.47 -13.46 18.90
CA ALA A 211 13.19 -12.10 19.34
C ALA A 211 11.93 -11.48 18.67
N GLN A 212 11.23 -12.22 17.80
CA GLN A 212 10.04 -11.77 17.06
C GLN A 212 10.27 -10.49 16.22
N LEU A 213 11.49 -10.33 15.71
CA LEU A 213 11.89 -9.16 14.93
C LEU A 213 11.66 -9.41 13.44
N TYR A 214 10.97 -8.49 12.75
CA TYR A 214 10.87 -8.50 11.30
C TYR A 214 11.95 -7.58 10.70
N VAL A 215 12.89 -8.14 9.93
CA VAL A 215 14.00 -7.40 9.30
C VAL A 215 13.94 -7.60 7.77
N PRO A 216 13.39 -6.64 7.00
CA PRO A 216 13.17 -6.80 5.57
C PRO A 216 14.41 -7.18 4.76
N GLU A 217 15.56 -6.55 5.05
CA GLU A 217 16.82 -6.83 4.34
C GLU A 217 17.32 -8.26 4.56
N LEU A 218 17.10 -8.83 5.75
CA LEU A 218 17.47 -10.22 6.06
C LEU A 218 16.58 -11.19 5.28
N VAL A 219 15.28 -10.92 5.23
CA VAL A 219 14.33 -11.71 4.41
C VAL A 219 14.71 -11.63 2.93
N ALA A 220 15.09 -10.45 2.42
CA ALA A 220 15.55 -10.29 1.04
C ALA A 220 16.91 -10.95 0.76
N ALA A 221 17.73 -11.19 1.79
CA ALA A 221 19.00 -11.90 1.67
C ALA A 221 18.84 -13.43 1.60
N LEU A 222 17.70 -13.97 2.06
CA LEU A 222 17.31 -15.38 1.92
C LEU A 222 16.93 -15.71 0.47
N ASP A 223 17.84 -15.45 -0.46
CA ASP A 223 17.63 -15.72 -1.88
C ASP A 223 17.54 -17.23 -2.16
N SER A 224 16.55 -17.61 -2.99
CA SER A 224 16.28 -19.01 -3.33
C SER A 224 17.48 -19.71 -3.98
N ALA A 225 18.27 -19.02 -4.83
CA ALA A 225 19.42 -19.64 -5.47
C ALA A 225 20.54 -19.93 -4.45
N THR A 226 20.83 -18.96 -3.56
CA THR A 226 21.78 -19.15 -2.45
C THR A 226 21.37 -20.28 -1.52
N LEU A 227 20.09 -20.31 -1.14
CA LEU A 227 19.54 -21.36 -0.28
C LEU A 227 19.62 -22.73 -0.96
N PHE A 228 19.32 -22.81 -2.26
CA PHE A 228 19.36 -24.06 -3.00
C PHE A 228 20.79 -24.60 -3.14
N ALA A 229 21.76 -23.73 -3.39
CA ALA A 229 23.19 -24.08 -3.43
C ALA A 229 23.68 -24.63 -2.08
N ASN A 230 23.09 -24.19 -0.97
CA ASN A 230 23.44 -24.58 0.39
C ASN A 230 22.38 -25.45 1.08
N LYS A 231 21.56 -26.17 0.30
CA LYS A 231 20.39 -26.93 0.79
C LYS A 231 20.69 -27.99 1.85
N VAL A 232 21.93 -28.48 1.93
CA VAL A 232 22.37 -29.42 2.97
C VAL A 232 22.50 -28.72 4.32
N ALA A 233 23.18 -27.57 4.36
CA ALA A 233 23.28 -26.76 5.58
C ALA A 233 21.90 -26.28 6.03
N LEU A 234 21.08 -25.82 5.08
CA LEU A 234 19.69 -25.45 5.34
C LEU A 234 18.90 -26.61 5.95
N GLY A 235 18.95 -27.80 5.33
CA GLY A 235 18.22 -28.98 5.80
C GLY A 235 18.62 -29.43 7.22
N ASN A 236 19.89 -29.28 7.58
CA ASN A 236 20.38 -29.59 8.93
C ASN A 236 19.88 -28.59 9.98
N TRP A 237 19.77 -27.31 9.60
CA TRP A 237 19.31 -26.21 10.47
C TRP A 237 17.78 -26.19 10.67
N LEU A 238 17.00 -26.66 9.68
CA LEU A 238 15.54 -26.68 9.77
C LEU A 238 15.03 -27.44 11.01
N GLY A 239 13.90 -26.94 11.54
CA GLY A 239 13.26 -27.43 12.76
C GLY A 239 13.40 -26.47 13.96
N GLY A 240 14.23 -25.44 13.84
CA GLY A 240 14.39 -24.37 14.84
C GLY A 240 13.54 -23.11 14.56
N PRO A 241 13.63 -22.08 15.44
CA PRO A 241 13.06 -20.76 15.20
C PRO A 241 13.55 -20.18 13.85
N GLY A 242 12.65 -19.54 13.10
CA GLY A 242 12.96 -18.99 11.78
C GLY A 242 12.71 -19.94 10.59
N THR A 243 12.37 -21.22 10.83
CA THR A 243 12.02 -22.19 9.78
C THR A 243 10.95 -21.65 8.81
N GLN A 244 9.91 -21.00 9.33
CA GLN A 244 8.86 -20.38 8.52
C GLN A 244 9.44 -19.30 7.57
N MET A 245 10.33 -18.44 8.05
CA MET A 245 10.93 -17.37 7.24
C MET A 245 11.69 -17.92 6.03
N ALA A 246 12.47 -18.99 6.22
CA ALA A 246 13.19 -19.65 5.13
C ALA A 246 12.24 -20.31 4.12
N LEU A 247 11.20 -21.01 4.60
CA LEU A 247 10.20 -21.64 3.72
C LEU A 247 9.37 -20.61 2.96
N GLU A 248 9.03 -19.47 3.57
CA GLU A 248 8.35 -18.37 2.89
C GLU A 248 9.23 -17.72 1.80
N ALA A 249 10.54 -17.60 2.04
CA ALA A 249 11.47 -17.13 1.02
C ALA A 249 11.54 -18.10 -0.19
N ILE A 250 11.58 -19.41 0.07
CA ILE A 250 11.48 -20.45 -0.97
C ILE A 250 10.10 -20.39 -1.66
N ALA A 251 9.01 -20.22 -0.92
CA ALA A 251 7.67 -20.11 -1.51
C ALA A 251 7.54 -18.87 -2.42
N THR A 252 8.24 -17.78 -2.09
CA THR A 252 8.20 -16.54 -2.86
C THR A 252 8.98 -16.68 -4.17
N ASN A 253 10.24 -17.13 -4.11
CA ASN A 253 11.18 -17.08 -5.24
C ASN A 253 11.71 -18.46 -5.71
N GLY A 254 11.21 -19.55 -5.15
CA GLY A 254 11.57 -20.92 -5.50
C GLY A 254 11.13 -21.36 -6.89
N ASP A 255 11.38 -22.62 -7.21
CA ASP A 255 10.97 -23.29 -8.44
C ASP A 255 10.81 -24.80 -8.19
N ALA A 256 10.42 -25.55 -9.21
CA ALA A 256 10.13 -26.98 -9.10
C ALA A 256 11.31 -27.84 -8.59
N ARG A 257 12.56 -27.35 -8.63
CA ARG A 257 13.73 -28.08 -8.09
C ARG A 257 13.65 -28.27 -6.58
N TRP A 258 12.87 -27.44 -5.89
CA TRP A 258 12.66 -27.54 -4.44
C TRP A 258 11.70 -28.68 -4.06
N LEU A 259 10.86 -29.19 -4.97
CA LEU A 259 9.81 -30.16 -4.62
C LEU A 259 10.35 -31.46 -3.98
N PRO A 260 11.36 -32.14 -4.54
CA PRO A 260 11.88 -33.37 -3.92
C PRO A 260 12.56 -33.11 -2.58
N TRP A 261 13.19 -31.94 -2.43
CA TRP A 261 13.85 -31.56 -1.18
C TRP A 261 12.82 -31.24 -0.08
N LEU A 262 11.73 -30.54 -0.41
CA LEU A 262 10.63 -30.26 0.52
C LEU A 262 9.97 -31.56 1.03
N GLU A 263 9.76 -32.53 0.13
CA GLU A 263 9.27 -33.86 0.51
C GLU A 263 10.24 -34.57 1.47
N GLN A 264 11.55 -34.53 1.20
CA GLN A 264 12.56 -35.12 2.08
C GLN A 264 12.59 -34.45 3.47
N MET A 265 12.49 -33.12 3.53
CA MET A 265 12.48 -32.39 4.81
C MET A 265 11.22 -32.71 5.62
N LEU A 266 10.08 -32.90 4.95
CA LEU A 266 8.85 -33.34 5.59
C LEU A 266 8.99 -34.76 6.15
N LEU A 267 9.48 -35.71 5.34
CA LEU A 267 9.69 -37.11 5.75
C LEU A 267 10.69 -37.24 6.90
N SER A 268 11.61 -36.28 7.04
CA SER A 268 12.59 -36.21 8.12
C SER A 268 12.07 -35.45 9.35
N GLU A 269 10.78 -35.09 9.39
CA GLU A 269 10.10 -34.36 10.46
C GLU A 269 10.75 -33.00 10.81
N ARG A 270 11.46 -32.39 9.86
CA ARG A 270 12.15 -31.10 10.05
C ARG A 270 11.24 -29.90 9.87
N VAL A 271 10.10 -30.08 9.20
CA VAL A 271 9.18 -29.00 8.83
C VAL A 271 7.73 -29.42 9.05
N GLU A 272 6.88 -28.47 9.43
CA GLU A 272 5.45 -28.73 9.54
C GLU A 272 4.86 -29.07 8.15
N PRO A 273 4.00 -30.10 8.04
CA PRO A 273 3.38 -30.48 6.77
C PRO A 273 2.70 -29.34 6.01
N LYS A 274 2.04 -28.41 6.72
CA LYS A 274 1.34 -27.27 6.10
C LYS A 274 2.30 -26.26 5.47
N LEU A 275 3.40 -25.95 6.14
CA LEU A 275 4.40 -25.02 5.64
C LEU A 275 5.14 -25.60 4.43
N ALA A 276 5.52 -26.87 4.51
CA ALA A 276 6.11 -27.60 3.39
C ALA A 276 5.17 -27.64 2.19
N LEU A 277 3.88 -27.96 2.42
CA LEU A 277 2.87 -27.98 1.37
C LEU A 277 2.67 -26.61 0.72
N ALA A 278 2.57 -25.54 1.51
CA ALA A 278 2.41 -24.19 0.96
C ALA A 278 3.59 -23.78 0.07
N ALA A 279 4.82 -24.05 0.49
CA ALA A 279 6.01 -23.81 -0.32
C ALA A 279 5.99 -24.66 -1.60
N ALA A 280 5.60 -25.93 -1.50
CA ALA A 280 5.51 -26.83 -2.66
C ALA A 280 4.44 -26.39 -3.67
N LEU A 281 3.25 -25.98 -3.20
CA LEU A 281 2.18 -25.46 -4.06
C LEU A 281 2.60 -24.19 -4.79
N ALA A 282 3.41 -23.34 -4.17
CA ALA A 282 3.95 -22.13 -4.78
C ALA A 282 5.03 -22.44 -5.84
N CYS A 283 5.91 -23.41 -5.54
CA CYS A 283 7.03 -23.80 -6.41
C CYS A 283 6.62 -24.67 -7.61
N GLY A 284 5.55 -25.45 -7.48
CA GLY A 284 5.05 -26.39 -8.49
C GLY A 284 3.77 -25.93 -9.19
N SER A 285 3.39 -26.67 -10.23
CA SER A 285 2.13 -26.47 -10.98
C SER A 285 1.00 -27.43 -10.60
N GLU A 286 1.33 -28.44 -9.80
CA GLU A 286 0.46 -29.55 -9.40
C GLU A 286 0.41 -29.65 -7.87
N ILE A 287 -0.56 -30.40 -7.36
CA ILE A 287 -0.65 -30.74 -5.93
C ILE A 287 0.25 -31.97 -5.69
N PRO A 288 1.30 -31.87 -4.84
CA PRO A 288 2.14 -33.02 -4.54
C PRO A 288 1.35 -34.17 -3.92
N LYS A 289 1.63 -35.42 -4.32
CA LYS A 289 0.91 -36.62 -3.84
C LYS A 289 0.92 -36.75 -2.31
N TRP A 290 2.07 -36.51 -1.68
CA TRP A 290 2.22 -36.50 -0.21
C TRP A 290 1.44 -35.35 0.46
N GLY A 291 1.19 -34.27 -0.29
CA GLY A 291 0.55 -33.05 0.19
C GLY A 291 -0.97 -33.10 0.21
N ALA A 292 -1.58 -33.96 -0.59
CA ALA A 292 -3.04 -34.00 -0.78
C ALA A 292 -3.81 -34.15 0.54
N GLN A 293 -3.31 -34.97 1.47
CA GLN A 293 -3.94 -35.19 2.78
C GLN A 293 -3.86 -33.97 3.72
N HIS A 294 -2.91 -33.07 3.50
CA HIS A 294 -2.69 -31.88 4.34
C HIS A 294 -3.38 -30.62 3.79
N LEU A 295 -3.94 -30.70 2.58
CA LEU A 295 -4.50 -29.54 1.87
C LEU A 295 -5.71 -28.94 2.58
N GLN A 296 -6.62 -29.78 3.08
CA GLN A 296 -7.77 -29.31 3.87
C GLN A 296 -7.32 -28.58 5.15
N GLY A 297 -6.28 -29.10 5.81
CA GLY A 297 -5.70 -28.47 7.01
C GLY A 297 -5.05 -27.12 6.70
N LEU A 298 -4.35 -27.00 5.58
CA LEU A 298 -3.76 -25.74 5.10
C LEU A 298 -4.84 -24.68 4.83
N VAL A 299 -5.90 -25.04 4.11
CA VAL A 299 -7.00 -24.12 3.75
C VAL A 299 -7.80 -23.68 4.98
N SER A 300 -8.02 -24.59 5.94
CA SER A 300 -8.85 -24.30 7.11
C SER A 300 -8.10 -23.57 8.24
N GLN A 301 -6.83 -23.90 8.47
CA GLN A 301 -6.07 -23.42 9.64
C GLN A 301 -5.05 -22.34 9.30
N SER A 302 -4.51 -22.34 8.08
CA SER A 302 -3.45 -21.40 7.68
C SER A 302 -3.57 -20.91 6.22
N PRO A 303 -4.75 -20.42 5.80
CA PRO A 303 -5.03 -20.03 4.42
C PRO A 303 -4.14 -18.90 3.89
N TRP A 304 -3.56 -18.07 4.77
CA TRP A 304 -2.68 -16.97 4.35
C TRP A 304 -1.43 -17.42 3.61
N HIS A 305 -0.96 -18.66 3.82
CA HIS A 305 0.17 -19.20 3.07
C HIS A 305 -0.17 -19.48 1.60
N LEU A 306 -1.44 -19.54 1.22
CA LEU A 306 -1.85 -19.64 -0.19
C LEU A 306 -1.52 -18.39 -1.00
N ARG A 307 -1.21 -17.26 -0.32
CA ARG A 307 -0.76 -16.01 -0.96
C ARG A 307 0.41 -16.23 -1.92
N PHE A 308 1.32 -17.15 -1.58
CA PHE A 308 2.50 -17.43 -2.39
C PHE A 308 2.12 -18.08 -3.71
N ALA A 309 1.22 -19.07 -3.68
CA ALA A 309 0.69 -19.70 -4.89
C ALA A 309 -0.10 -18.69 -5.75
N SER A 310 -0.95 -17.86 -5.15
CA SER A 310 -1.71 -16.84 -5.90
C SER A 310 -0.83 -15.78 -6.54
N ASN A 311 0.21 -15.30 -5.83
CA ASN A 311 1.12 -14.29 -6.36
C ASN A 311 1.94 -14.82 -7.54
N ARG A 312 2.31 -16.11 -7.50
CA ARG A 312 3.09 -16.79 -8.54
C ARG A 312 2.26 -17.30 -9.72
N ARG A 313 0.94 -17.40 -9.55
CA ARG A 313 -0.01 -17.87 -10.59
C ARG A 313 0.35 -19.26 -11.15
N SER A 314 1.04 -20.08 -10.36
CA SER A 314 1.72 -21.28 -10.84
C SER A 314 0.87 -22.55 -10.80
N ASN A 315 -0.16 -22.63 -9.93
CA ASN A 315 -0.82 -23.89 -9.57
C ASN A 315 -2.31 -23.91 -9.94
N ARG A 316 -2.61 -24.44 -11.13
CA ARG A 316 -4.00 -24.56 -11.65
C ARG A 316 -4.76 -25.70 -10.98
N GLU A 317 -4.08 -26.80 -10.67
CA GLU A 317 -4.71 -27.95 -10.01
C GLU A 317 -5.24 -27.56 -8.64
N LEU A 318 -4.50 -26.72 -7.90
CA LEU A 318 -4.96 -26.12 -6.65
C LEU A 318 -6.24 -25.29 -6.85
N ALA A 319 -6.31 -24.44 -7.89
CA ALA A 319 -7.50 -23.65 -8.18
C ALA A 319 -8.71 -24.54 -8.50
N LEU A 320 -8.51 -25.59 -9.30
CA LEU A 320 -9.56 -26.56 -9.63
C LEU A 320 -10.02 -27.35 -8.39
N TRP A 321 -9.08 -27.79 -7.55
CA TRP A 321 -9.39 -28.47 -6.30
C TRP A 321 -10.19 -27.56 -5.37
N LEU A 322 -9.78 -26.29 -5.22
CA LEU A 322 -10.50 -25.30 -4.43
C LEU A 322 -11.90 -25.05 -4.99
N ALA A 323 -12.07 -24.96 -6.31
CA ALA A 323 -13.39 -24.78 -6.93
C ALA A 323 -14.34 -25.95 -6.64
N LYS A 324 -13.83 -27.19 -6.71
CA LYS A 324 -14.61 -28.41 -6.40
C LYS A 324 -15.00 -28.53 -4.93
N ASN A 325 -14.09 -28.12 -4.04
CA ASN A 325 -14.27 -28.26 -2.59
C ASN A 325 -14.81 -26.97 -1.93
N TYR A 326 -15.00 -25.89 -2.69
CA TYR A 326 -15.53 -24.62 -2.19
C TYR A 326 -16.84 -24.77 -1.39
N PRO A 327 -17.82 -25.60 -1.82
CA PRO A 327 -19.06 -25.80 -1.04
C PRO A 327 -18.85 -26.51 0.30
N GLN A 328 -17.74 -27.22 0.46
CA GLN A 328 -17.38 -28.04 1.63
C GLN A 328 -16.30 -27.39 2.51
N ALA A 329 -15.80 -26.22 2.11
CA ALA A 329 -14.80 -25.51 2.89
C ALA A 329 -15.44 -25.09 4.23
N PRO A 330 -14.76 -25.35 5.37
CA PRO A 330 -15.29 -24.97 6.67
C PRO A 330 -15.55 -23.46 6.72
N GLU A 331 -16.47 -23.02 7.58
CA GLU A 331 -16.66 -21.61 7.91
C GLU A 331 -15.39 -21.07 8.59
N THR A 332 -14.36 -20.84 7.80
CA THR A 332 -13.12 -20.18 8.21
C THR A 332 -13.44 -18.71 8.49
N ALA A 333 -12.62 -18.08 9.33
CA ALA A 333 -12.68 -16.64 9.53
C ALA A 333 -12.68 -15.92 8.16
N PRO A 334 -13.32 -14.74 8.03
CA PRO A 334 -13.46 -14.03 6.75
C PRO A 334 -12.16 -13.82 5.97
N SER A 335 -11.02 -13.73 6.68
CA SER A 335 -9.68 -13.63 6.09
C SER A 335 -9.25 -14.88 5.30
N GLY A 336 -9.69 -16.07 5.69
CA GLY A 336 -9.34 -17.32 5.02
C GLY A 336 -9.91 -17.41 3.62
N TRP A 337 -11.18 -17.02 3.47
CA TRP A 337 -11.84 -16.96 2.17
C TRP A 337 -11.18 -15.99 1.19
N TRP A 338 -10.61 -14.88 1.69
CA TRP A 338 -9.90 -13.93 0.84
C TRP A 338 -8.72 -14.59 0.12
N HIS A 339 -7.91 -15.39 0.84
CA HIS A 339 -6.77 -16.09 0.24
C HIS A 339 -7.19 -17.18 -0.74
N VAL A 340 -8.23 -17.95 -0.42
CA VAL A 340 -8.81 -18.95 -1.33
C VAL A 340 -9.28 -18.29 -2.63
N ASN A 341 -10.04 -17.21 -2.51
CA ASN A 341 -10.55 -16.46 -3.66
C ASN A 341 -9.43 -15.87 -4.51
N ARG A 342 -8.34 -15.40 -3.89
CA ARG A 342 -7.16 -14.90 -4.61
C ARG A 342 -6.49 -16.00 -5.44
N VAL A 343 -6.43 -17.24 -4.94
CA VAL A 343 -5.95 -18.38 -5.74
C VAL A 343 -6.89 -18.67 -6.91
N LEU A 344 -8.21 -18.69 -6.68
CA LEU A 344 -9.20 -18.93 -7.75
C LEU A 344 -9.07 -17.92 -8.89
N ILE A 345 -8.93 -16.62 -8.57
CA ILE A 345 -8.75 -15.60 -9.62
C ILE A 345 -7.38 -15.72 -10.29
N SER A 346 -6.32 -15.85 -9.50
CA SER A 346 -4.95 -15.65 -10.01
C SER A 346 -4.40 -16.88 -10.74
N CYS A 347 -4.83 -18.08 -10.33
CA CYS A 347 -4.42 -19.36 -10.90
C CYS A 347 -5.51 -20.03 -11.74
N GLY A 348 -6.77 -19.58 -11.64
CA GLY A 348 -7.89 -20.17 -12.37
C GLY A 348 -7.92 -19.79 -13.85
N ASP A 349 -8.56 -20.65 -14.63
CA ASP A 349 -8.88 -20.45 -16.03
C ASP A 349 -10.39 -20.62 -16.26
N GLU A 350 -10.82 -20.62 -17.53
CA GLU A 350 -12.23 -20.80 -17.87
C GLU A 350 -12.82 -22.09 -17.28
N GLY A 351 -12.06 -23.19 -17.24
CA GLY A 351 -12.54 -24.46 -16.69
C GLY A 351 -12.77 -24.39 -15.17
N VAL A 352 -11.91 -23.67 -14.43
CA VAL A 352 -12.12 -23.42 -13.00
C VAL A 352 -13.38 -22.57 -12.77
N PHE A 353 -13.60 -21.54 -13.60
CA PHE A 353 -14.77 -20.67 -13.48
C PHE A 353 -16.07 -21.38 -13.87
N GLU A 354 -16.03 -22.28 -14.86
CA GLU A 354 -17.15 -23.17 -15.21
C GLU A 354 -17.50 -24.11 -14.05
N GLU A 355 -16.51 -24.75 -13.41
CA GLU A 355 -16.76 -25.60 -12.25
C GLU A 355 -17.36 -24.79 -11.08
N LEU A 356 -16.85 -23.58 -10.82
CA LEU A 356 -17.42 -22.69 -9.80
C LEU A 356 -18.88 -22.33 -10.11
N LEU A 357 -19.19 -21.98 -11.37
CA LEU A 357 -20.54 -21.64 -11.80
C LEU A 357 -21.49 -22.84 -11.67
N LEU A 358 -21.04 -24.03 -12.05
CA LEU A 358 -21.79 -25.28 -11.92
C LEU A 358 -22.14 -25.59 -10.46
N ARG A 359 -21.17 -25.36 -9.55
CA ARG A 359 -21.33 -25.62 -8.10
C ARG A 359 -22.08 -24.51 -7.38
N PHE A 360 -22.09 -23.29 -7.91
CA PHE A 360 -22.67 -22.10 -7.26
C PHE A 360 -24.05 -22.34 -6.65
N PRO A 361 -25.05 -22.96 -7.33
CA PRO A 361 -26.37 -23.19 -6.75
C PRO A 361 -26.39 -24.12 -5.54
N SER A 362 -25.41 -25.03 -5.45
CA SER A 362 -25.30 -26.03 -4.37
C SER A 362 -24.57 -25.51 -3.13
N MET A 363 -23.95 -24.33 -3.22
CA MET A 363 -23.23 -23.70 -2.11
C MET A 363 -24.20 -23.15 -1.05
N SER A 364 -23.73 -23.02 0.19
CA SER A 364 -24.46 -22.28 1.23
C SER A 364 -24.57 -20.80 0.85
N LYS A 365 -25.58 -20.10 1.39
CA LYS A 365 -25.79 -18.66 1.16
C LYS A 365 -24.56 -17.83 1.54
N SER A 366 -23.86 -18.19 2.62
CA SER A 366 -22.62 -17.53 3.06
C SER A 366 -21.49 -17.73 2.05
N ALA A 367 -21.27 -18.95 1.55
CA ALA A 367 -20.25 -19.24 0.55
C ALA A 367 -20.54 -18.51 -0.78
N GLN A 368 -21.80 -18.47 -1.22
CA GLN A 368 -22.21 -17.72 -2.41
C GLN A 368 -21.95 -16.21 -2.26
N GLN A 369 -22.28 -15.63 -1.11
CA GLN A 369 -22.03 -14.21 -0.84
C GLN A 369 -20.53 -13.90 -0.87
N VAL A 370 -19.70 -14.76 -0.28
CA VAL A 370 -18.25 -14.58 -0.22
C VAL A 370 -17.62 -14.72 -1.60
N LEU A 371 -18.04 -15.71 -2.40
CA LEU A 371 -17.60 -15.84 -3.79
C LEU A 371 -18.09 -14.65 -4.63
N GLY A 372 -19.30 -14.16 -4.35
CA GLY A 372 -19.90 -12.94 -4.91
C GLY A 372 -19.04 -11.69 -4.78
N MET A 373 -18.16 -11.62 -3.78
CA MET A 373 -17.23 -10.50 -3.63
C MET A 373 -16.08 -10.51 -4.64
N THR A 374 -15.80 -11.67 -5.24
CA THR A 374 -14.63 -11.96 -6.06
C THR A 374 -14.96 -12.00 -7.54
N ILE A 375 -16.18 -12.42 -7.89
CA ILE A 375 -16.70 -12.51 -9.26
C ILE A 375 -16.51 -11.20 -10.08
N PRO A 376 -16.67 -9.98 -9.53
CA PRO A 376 -16.43 -8.74 -10.28
C PRO A 376 -15.02 -8.64 -10.89
N GLU A 377 -14.02 -9.30 -10.29
CA GLU A 377 -12.64 -9.30 -10.81
C GLU A 377 -12.46 -10.23 -12.03
N LEU A 378 -13.42 -11.13 -12.32
CA LEU A 378 -13.37 -12.06 -13.45
C LEU A 378 -13.81 -11.43 -14.78
N GLY A 379 -14.37 -10.23 -14.74
CA GLY A 379 -14.88 -9.50 -15.92
C GLY A 379 -16.39 -9.65 -16.17
N SER A 380 -16.94 -8.77 -17.01
CA SER A 380 -18.39 -8.58 -17.24
C SER A 380 -19.12 -9.85 -17.68
N ALA A 381 -18.49 -10.67 -18.53
CA ALA A 381 -19.07 -11.91 -19.04
C ALA A 381 -19.32 -12.93 -17.93
N TRP A 382 -18.34 -13.11 -17.02
CA TRP A 382 -18.49 -14.01 -15.88
C TRP A 382 -19.49 -13.45 -14.86
N VAL A 383 -19.43 -12.14 -14.56
CA VAL A 383 -20.43 -11.47 -13.71
C VAL A 383 -21.84 -11.78 -14.19
N ALA A 384 -22.11 -11.63 -15.50
CA ALA A 384 -23.44 -11.90 -16.05
C ALA A 384 -23.86 -13.37 -15.92
N LYS A 385 -22.95 -14.33 -16.19
CA LYS A 385 -23.24 -15.77 -16.03
C LYS A 385 -23.62 -16.11 -14.59
N PHE A 386 -22.85 -15.62 -13.62
CA PHE A 386 -23.13 -15.85 -12.21
C PHE A 386 -24.41 -15.13 -11.74
N GLN A 387 -24.67 -13.90 -12.19
CA GLN A 387 -25.92 -13.18 -11.89
C GLN A 387 -27.15 -13.91 -12.42
N LYS A 388 -27.11 -14.45 -13.64
CA LYS A 388 -28.21 -15.23 -14.22
C LYS A 388 -28.56 -16.46 -13.37
N VAL A 389 -27.54 -17.12 -12.81
CA VAL A 389 -27.74 -18.26 -11.91
C VAL A 389 -28.23 -17.81 -10.53
N ALA A 390 -27.61 -16.76 -9.97
CA ALA A 390 -27.95 -16.22 -8.65
C ALA A 390 -29.39 -15.67 -8.58
N PHE A 391 -29.84 -15.00 -9.64
CA PHE A 391 -31.16 -14.35 -9.71
C PHE A 391 -32.22 -15.22 -10.39
N ALA A 392 -31.93 -16.50 -10.64
CA ALA A 392 -32.86 -17.42 -11.28
C ALA A 392 -34.12 -17.70 -10.43
N SER A 393 -34.05 -17.59 -9.10
CA SER A 393 -35.17 -17.87 -8.19
C SER A 393 -35.68 -16.62 -7.50
N ALA A 394 -36.99 -16.55 -7.28
CA ALA A 394 -37.64 -15.47 -6.56
C ALA A 394 -37.23 -15.48 -5.08
N GLY A 395 -36.84 -14.32 -4.54
CA GLY A 395 -36.61 -14.12 -3.11
C GLY A 395 -35.28 -14.66 -2.58
N ALA A 396 -34.28 -13.78 -2.48
CA ALA A 396 -33.69 -13.31 -1.22
C ALA A 396 -32.35 -12.61 -1.49
N GLN A 397 -32.17 -11.45 -0.86
CA GLN A 397 -31.01 -10.57 -0.99
C GLN A 397 -29.77 -11.18 -0.30
N HIS A 398 -29.17 -12.22 -0.89
CA HIS A 398 -27.97 -12.87 -0.34
C HIS A 398 -26.74 -12.71 -1.23
N HIS A 399 -26.78 -11.76 -2.17
CA HIS A 399 -25.75 -11.51 -3.17
C HIS A 399 -25.45 -10.01 -3.32
N HIS A 400 -25.26 -9.28 -2.22
CA HIS A 400 -25.19 -7.80 -2.20
C HIS A 400 -24.20 -7.24 -3.24
N ARG A 401 -22.94 -7.69 -3.20
CA ARG A 401 -21.89 -7.17 -4.10
C ARG A 401 -22.08 -7.60 -5.56
N LEU A 402 -22.63 -8.79 -5.78
CA LEU A 402 -22.95 -9.26 -7.13
C LEU A 402 -24.16 -8.49 -7.69
N ALA A 403 -25.11 -8.08 -6.85
CA ALA A 403 -26.27 -7.27 -7.23
C ALA A 403 -25.90 -5.80 -7.53
N GLU A 404 -24.92 -5.24 -6.82
CA GLU A 404 -24.37 -3.89 -7.05
C GLU A 404 -23.48 -3.80 -8.30
N THR A 405 -23.04 -4.94 -8.84
CA THR A 405 -22.13 -4.95 -10.00
C THR A 405 -22.93 -4.95 -11.30
N VAL A 406 -22.91 -3.85 -12.03
CA VAL A 406 -23.59 -3.75 -13.33
C VAL A 406 -22.81 -4.49 -14.42
N SER A 407 -23.48 -5.41 -15.14
CA SER A 407 -22.95 -6.04 -16.34
C SER A 407 -23.78 -5.73 -17.57
N LEU A 408 -23.15 -5.15 -18.59
CA LEU A 408 -23.78 -4.84 -19.89
C LEU A 408 -23.96 -6.09 -20.78
N GLU A 409 -23.56 -7.27 -20.32
CA GLU A 409 -23.83 -8.55 -20.99
C GLU A 409 -25.25 -9.09 -20.68
N ILE A 410 -25.96 -8.46 -19.74
CA ILE A 410 -27.36 -8.75 -19.42
C ILE A 410 -28.26 -7.99 -20.39
N ASP A 411 -29.06 -8.71 -21.16
CA ASP A 411 -30.06 -8.13 -22.06
C ASP A 411 -31.28 -7.59 -21.30
N ASP A 412 -32.05 -6.73 -21.96
CA ASP A 412 -33.25 -6.11 -21.40
C ASP A 412 -34.29 -7.12 -20.94
N GLY A 413 -34.48 -8.22 -21.67
CA GLY A 413 -35.46 -9.25 -21.32
C GLY A 413 -35.13 -9.88 -19.97
N THR A 414 -33.86 -10.22 -19.75
CA THR A 414 -33.35 -10.73 -18.48
C THR A 414 -33.48 -9.69 -17.36
N ALA A 415 -33.12 -8.43 -17.63
CA ALA A 415 -33.25 -7.35 -16.64
C ALA A 415 -34.71 -7.13 -16.19
N ARG A 416 -35.67 -7.22 -17.12
CA ARG A 416 -37.11 -7.13 -16.83
C ARG A 416 -37.62 -8.33 -16.04
N ASP A 417 -37.17 -9.53 -16.37
CA ASP A 417 -37.48 -10.74 -15.62
C ASP A 417 -36.96 -10.64 -14.17
N TRP A 418 -35.76 -10.08 -13.95
CA TRP A 418 -35.23 -9.81 -12.61
C TRP A 418 -36.08 -8.84 -11.81
N ILE A 419 -36.56 -7.75 -12.43
CA ILE A 419 -37.49 -6.80 -11.80
C ILE A 419 -38.75 -7.55 -11.35
N ALA A 420 -39.33 -8.39 -12.22
CA ALA A 420 -40.52 -9.17 -11.92
C ALA A 420 -40.31 -10.21 -10.80
N ARG A 421 -39.09 -10.76 -10.65
CA ARG A 421 -38.71 -11.72 -9.60
C ARG A 421 -38.34 -11.07 -8.25
N GLY A 422 -38.33 -9.73 -8.17
CA GLY A 422 -38.04 -8.99 -6.94
C GLY A 422 -36.61 -8.45 -6.82
N TYR A 423 -35.76 -8.61 -7.84
CA TYR A 423 -34.43 -7.98 -7.93
C TYR A 423 -34.53 -6.60 -8.60
N TYR A 424 -35.41 -5.76 -8.06
CA TYR A 424 -35.81 -4.49 -8.68
C TYR A 424 -34.61 -3.58 -9.02
N HIS A 425 -33.72 -3.37 -8.05
CA HIS A 425 -32.52 -2.53 -8.23
C HIS A 425 -31.56 -3.07 -9.29
N ALA A 426 -31.15 -4.34 -9.18
CA ALA A 426 -30.21 -4.95 -10.11
C ALA A 426 -30.73 -4.92 -11.57
N GLY A 427 -32.02 -5.19 -11.79
CA GLY A 427 -32.60 -5.11 -13.12
C GLY A 427 -32.67 -3.68 -13.67
N TRP A 428 -33.06 -2.71 -12.83
CA TRP A 428 -33.11 -1.31 -13.24
C TRP A 428 -31.74 -0.69 -13.48
N GLU A 429 -30.72 -1.04 -12.71
CA GLU A 429 -29.36 -0.53 -12.92
C GLU A 429 -28.82 -0.93 -14.31
N VAL A 430 -29.12 -2.15 -14.79
CA VAL A 430 -28.79 -2.57 -16.16
C VAL A 430 -29.51 -1.69 -17.20
N LEU A 431 -30.81 -1.44 -17.02
CA LEU A 431 -31.59 -0.61 -17.93
C LEU A 431 -31.13 0.85 -17.90
N LEU A 432 -30.83 1.40 -16.73
CA LEU A 432 -30.28 2.75 -16.58
C LEU A 432 -28.89 2.89 -17.20
N ALA A 433 -28.03 1.89 -17.05
CA ALA A 433 -26.72 1.90 -17.68
C ALA A 433 -26.80 1.89 -19.22
N ARG A 434 -27.83 1.23 -19.79
CA ARG A 434 -28.06 1.18 -21.24
C ARG A 434 -28.77 2.42 -21.79
N TYR A 435 -29.77 2.94 -21.08
CA TYR A 435 -30.70 3.95 -21.60
C TYR A 435 -30.59 5.32 -20.94
N GLY A 436 -29.94 5.41 -19.77
CA GLY A 436 -29.83 6.64 -18.98
C GLY A 436 -31.19 7.29 -18.74
N ALA A 437 -31.27 8.60 -18.96
CA ALA A 437 -32.49 9.38 -18.78
C ALA A 437 -33.66 8.95 -19.69
N LYS A 438 -33.45 8.16 -20.76
CA LYS A 438 -34.54 7.66 -21.61
C LYS A 438 -35.45 6.68 -20.87
N ALA A 439 -34.98 6.06 -19.79
CA ALA A 439 -35.77 5.18 -18.93
C ALA A 439 -36.66 5.95 -17.93
N LEU A 440 -36.44 7.26 -17.77
CA LEU A 440 -37.12 8.08 -16.77
C LEU A 440 -38.65 8.09 -16.92
N PRO A 441 -39.26 8.23 -18.12
CA PRO A 441 -40.72 8.24 -18.24
C PRO A 441 -41.39 7.00 -17.66
N GLU A 442 -40.74 5.84 -17.79
CA GLU A 442 -41.25 4.59 -17.24
C GLU A 442 -41.14 4.55 -15.71
N LEU A 443 -40.03 5.05 -15.15
CA LEU A 443 -39.87 5.17 -13.71
C LEU A 443 -40.86 6.18 -13.10
N LEU A 444 -41.13 7.29 -13.78
CA LEU A 444 -42.12 8.28 -13.37
C LEU A 444 -43.54 7.70 -13.34
N ALA A 445 -43.88 6.83 -14.28
CA ALA A 445 -45.17 6.14 -14.30
C ALA A 445 -45.36 5.19 -13.10
N GLN A 446 -44.28 4.75 -12.46
CA GLN A 446 -44.31 3.88 -11.27
C GLN A 446 -44.32 4.65 -9.95
N LEU A 447 -44.12 5.98 -9.98
CA LEU A 447 -44.16 6.78 -8.76
C LEU A 447 -45.62 6.89 -8.25
N PRO A 448 -45.85 6.78 -6.93
CA PRO A 448 -47.18 6.97 -6.35
C PRO A 448 -47.62 8.44 -6.46
N PRO A 449 -48.94 8.72 -6.39
CA PRO A 449 -49.47 10.09 -6.46
C PRO A 449 -49.03 10.97 -5.27
N SER A 450 -48.64 10.37 -4.15
CA SER A 450 -48.05 11.06 -3.00
C SER A 450 -47.02 10.14 -2.33
N PHE A 451 -45.93 10.73 -1.83
CA PHE A 451 -44.90 10.06 -1.05
C PHE A 451 -45.29 9.91 0.44
N GLY A 452 -46.30 10.67 0.89
CA GLY A 452 -46.78 10.63 2.26
C GLY A 452 -47.40 9.27 2.62
N GLY A 453 -47.01 8.72 3.78
CA GLY A 453 -47.51 7.45 4.29
C GLY A 453 -46.91 6.20 3.62
N GLN A 454 -46.02 6.37 2.63
CA GLN A 454 -45.34 5.25 1.99
C GLN A 454 -44.12 4.83 2.82
N PRO A 455 -43.94 3.54 3.14
CA PRO A 455 -42.74 3.09 3.85
C PRO A 455 -41.50 3.15 2.95
N ARG A 456 -41.66 2.94 1.62
CA ARG A 456 -40.58 2.87 0.64
C ARG A 456 -41.10 3.14 -0.78
N VAL A 457 -40.31 3.81 -1.63
CA VAL A 457 -40.66 4.08 -3.04
C VAL A 457 -39.50 3.63 -3.94
N LEU A 458 -39.58 2.40 -4.45
CA LEU A 458 -38.49 1.77 -5.20
C LEU A 458 -38.09 2.53 -6.49
N ALA A 459 -39.07 3.02 -7.25
CA ALA A 459 -38.80 3.79 -8.46
C ALA A 459 -38.01 5.08 -8.16
N LEU A 460 -38.28 5.73 -7.02
CA LEU A 460 -37.56 6.93 -6.60
C LEU A 460 -36.12 6.60 -6.20
N GLU A 461 -35.90 5.48 -5.49
CA GLU A 461 -34.55 4.98 -5.18
C GLU A 461 -33.75 4.70 -6.46
N VAL A 462 -34.38 4.13 -7.49
CA VAL A 462 -33.71 3.89 -8.79
C VAL A 462 -33.41 5.18 -9.53
N ILE A 463 -34.34 6.16 -9.52
CA ILE A 463 -34.09 7.48 -10.11
C ILE A 463 -32.89 8.16 -9.47
N ALA A 464 -32.68 7.98 -8.16
CA ALA A 464 -31.53 8.52 -7.44
C ALA A 464 -30.17 8.00 -7.96
N SER A 465 -30.14 6.85 -8.66
CA SER A 465 -28.93 6.30 -9.29
C SER A 465 -28.61 6.92 -10.66
N LEU A 466 -29.48 7.80 -11.20
CA LEU A 466 -29.19 8.53 -12.44
C LEU A 466 -28.11 9.59 -12.20
N LYS A 467 -27.20 9.74 -13.18
CA LYS A 467 -26.15 10.78 -13.11
C LYS A 467 -26.73 12.19 -13.27
N ASP A 468 -27.67 12.34 -14.19
CA ASP A 468 -28.33 13.61 -14.51
C ASP A 468 -29.81 13.36 -14.82
N THR A 469 -30.67 14.13 -14.15
CA THR A 469 -32.12 14.08 -14.32
C THR A 469 -32.63 15.45 -14.83
N PRO A 470 -33.58 15.51 -15.78
CA PRO A 470 -34.09 16.77 -16.33
C PRO A 470 -34.74 17.65 -15.27
N ALA A 471 -34.67 18.97 -15.46
CA ALA A 471 -35.22 19.98 -14.57
C ALA A 471 -36.72 19.79 -14.27
N SER A 472 -37.49 19.27 -15.24
CA SER A 472 -38.92 18.98 -15.09
C SER A 472 -39.24 17.97 -13.98
N PHE A 473 -38.25 17.18 -13.54
CA PHE A 473 -38.44 16.25 -12.42
C PHE A 473 -38.67 16.97 -11.08
N ILE A 474 -38.24 18.22 -10.92
CA ILE A 474 -38.52 19.01 -9.72
C ILE A 474 -40.03 19.25 -9.55
N ASP A 475 -40.77 19.39 -10.65
CA ASP A 475 -42.22 19.56 -10.60
C ASP A 475 -42.93 18.27 -10.13
N GLU A 476 -42.39 17.10 -10.53
CA GLU A 476 -42.83 15.79 -10.02
C GLU A 476 -42.55 15.62 -8.52
N LEU A 477 -41.37 16.06 -8.04
CA LEU A 477 -41.08 16.04 -6.60
C LEU A 477 -42.01 17.00 -5.83
N ASN A 478 -42.17 18.24 -6.31
CA ASN A 478 -43.04 19.24 -5.69
C ASN A 478 -44.48 18.75 -5.53
N SER A 479 -45.03 18.13 -6.57
CA SER A 479 -46.43 17.68 -6.58
C SER A 479 -46.68 16.46 -5.66
N ARG A 480 -45.64 15.66 -5.36
CA ARG A 480 -45.79 14.38 -4.65
C ARG A 480 -45.23 14.36 -3.23
N VAL A 481 -44.34 15.28 -2.87
CA VAL A 481 -43.66 15.34 -1.55
C VAL A 481 -44.63 15.58 -0.39
N PHE A 482 -45.72 16.31 -0.60
CA PHE A 482 -46.69 16.61 0.44
C PHE A 482 -47.86 15.62 0.42
N ASN A 483 -48.39 15.26 1.58
CA ASN A 483 -49.66 14.55 1.67
C ASN A 483 -50.78 15.51 1.23
N SER A 484 -51.55 15.13 0.20
CA SER A 484 -52.61 15.96 -0.37
C SER A 484 -53.78 16.24 0.58
N VAL A 485 -53.92 15.46 1.66
CA VAL A 485 -55.01 15.54 2.64
C VAL A 485 -54.58 16.28 3.91
N THR A 486 -53.37 16.05 4.41
CA THR A 486 -52.91 16.65 5.68
C THR A 486 -51.96 17.84 5.51
N GLN A 487 -51.45 18.07 4.30
CA GLN A 487 -50.38 19.05 3.99
C GLN A 487 -49.14 18.93 4.88
N GLN A 488 -48.96 17.81 5.58
CA GLN A 488 -47.81 17.53 6.43
C GLN A 488 -46.81 16.64 5.68
N LEU A 489 -45.52 16.76 6.01
CA LEU A 489 -44.51 15.76 5.63
C LEU A 489 -44.76 14.48 6.43
N GLY A 490 -45.63 13.62 5.91
CA GLY A 490 -45.80 12.24 6.40
C GLY A 490 -44.83 11.26 5.74
N ILE A 491 -43.60 11.68 5.44
CA ILE A 491 -42.64 10.88 4.67
C ILE A 491 -41.88 9.94 5.63
N SER A 492 -41.79 8.65 5.29
CA SER A 492 -40.96 7.71 6.06
C SER A 492 -39.47 8.04 5.90
N PRO A 493 -38.60 7.61 6.84
CA PRO A 493 -37.17 7.90 6.73
C PRO A 493 -36.50 7.43 5.43
N LYS A 494 -36.88 6.26 4.91
CA LYS A 494 -36.28 5.77 3.65
C LYS A 494 -36.72 6.60 2.44
N VAL A 495 -37.98 7.04 2.41
CA VAL A 495 -38.47 7.88 1.30
C VAL A 495 -37.85 9.27 1.37
N GLY A 496 -37.63 9.83 2.57
CA GLY A 496 -36.92 11.10 2.74
C GLY A 496 -35.50 11.05 2.19
N GLU A 497 -34.74 9.98 2.46
CA GLU A 497 -33.44 9.71 1.86
C GLU A 497 -33.51 9.70 0.33
N SER A 498 -34.43 8.94 -0.25
CA SER A 498 -34.59 8.83 -1.71
C SER A 498 -35.01 10.15 -2.36
N VAL A 499 -35.80 10.99 -1.69
CA VAL A 499 -36.16 12.33 -2.18
C VAL A 499 -34.91 13.22 -2.24
N ILE A 500 -34.08 13.21 -1.19
CA ILE A 500 -32.85 14.01 -1.15
C ILE A 500 -31.89 13.57 -2.26
N GLU A 501 -31.64 12.26 -2.37
CA GLU A 501 -30.73 11.70 -3.36
C GLU A 501 -31.24 11.94 -4.79
N ALA A 502 -32.52 11.68 -5.06
CA ALA A 502 -33.11 11.91 -6.38
C ALA A 502 -33.15 13.40 -6.75
N ALA A 503 -33.44 14.31 -5.80
CA ALA A 503 -33.36 15.75 -6.04
C ALA A 503 -31.93 16.19 -6.40
N ALA A 504 -30.91 15.63 -5.72
CA ALA A 504 -29.51 15.96 -5.99
C ALA A 504 -29.07 15.59 -7.43
N THR A 505 -29.73 14.63 -8.08
CA THR A 505 -29.47 14.28 -9.50
C THR A 505 -29.92 15.37 -10.49
N VAL A 506 -30.78 16.30 -10.08
CA VAL A 506 -31.24 17.40 -10.94
C VAL A 506 -30.27 18.57 -10.83
N LYS A 507 -29.24 18.59 -11.68
CA LYS A 507 -28.19 19.61 -11.61
C LYS A 507 -28.50 20.82 -12.51
N PRO A 508 -28.31 22.07 -12.03
CA PRO A 508 -27.96 22.48 -10.66
C PRO A 508 -29.18 22.72 -9.74
N LEU A 509 -30.41 22.57 -10.24
CA LEU A 509 -31.61 23.13 -9.62
C LEU A 509 -32.12 22.39 -8.37
N GLY A 510 -31.86 21.09 -8.25
CA GLY A 510 -32.45 20.26 -7.20
C GLY A 510 -31.94 20.58 -5.79
N ILE A 511 -30.65 20.89 -5.63
CA ILE A 511 -30.12 21.36 -4.35
C ILE A 511 -30.67 22.73 -3.99
N ALA A 512 -30.79 23.65 -4.95
CA ALA A 512 -31.43 24.95 -4.72
C ALA A 512 -32.89 24.80 -4.29
N TRP A 513 -33.61 23.83 -4.87
CA TRP A 513 -34.95 23.46 -4.45
C TRP A 513 -34.99 22.96 -3.01
N LEU A 514 -34.11 22.03 -2.61
CA LEU A 514 -34.02 21.54 -1.22
C LEU A 514 -33.69 22.68 -0.23
N VAL A 515 -32.75 23.58 -0.56
CA VAL A 515 -32.43 24.75 0.27
C VAL A 515 -33.67 25.64 0.46
N ARG A 516 -34.46 25.88 -0.60
CA ARG A 516 -35.69 26.66 -0.50
C ARG A 516 -36.72 26.02 0.42
N GLN A 517 -36.84 24.69 0.39
CA GLN A 517 -37.73 23.96 1.31
C GLN A 517 -37.27 24.15 2.77
N CYS A 518 -35.96 24.04 3.04
CA CYS A 518 -35.38 24.29 4.36
C CYS A 518 -35.59 25.72 4.86
N LEU A 519 -35.45 26.73 3.99
CA LEU A 519 -35.68 28.13 4.38
C LEU A 519 -37.15 28.39 4.71
N SER A 520 -38.07 27.70 4.03
CA SER A 520 -39.52 27.81 4.27
C SER A 520 -39.96 27.06 5.53
N ASN A 521 -39.31 25.94 5.84
CA ASN A 521 -39.52 25.18 7.07
C ASN A 521 -38.18 24.58 7.56
N PRO A 522 -37.49 25.24 8.50
CA PRO A 522 -36.17 24.80 8.98
C PRO A 522 -36.16 23.42 9.65
N LYS A 523 -37.33 22.91 10.08
CA LYS A 523 -37.47 21.61 10.73
C LYS A 523 -37.96 20.51 9.77
N ILE A 524 -37.97 20.77 8.45
CA ILE A 524 -38.45 19.81 7.44
C ILE A 524 -37.68 18.49 7.45
N PHE A 525 -36.38 18.53 7.74
CA PHE A 525 -35.52 17.35 7.85
C PHE A 525 -35.14 17.13 9.31
N ASP A 526 -35.37 15.94 9.86
CA ASP A 526 -34.82 15.55 11.17
C ASP A 526 -33.28 15.44 11.13
N GLY A 527 -32.62 15.11 12.26
CA GLY A 527 -31.16 15.04 12.33
C GLY A 527 -30.52 14.11 11.29
N TYR A 528 -31.15 12.97 10.99
CA TYR A 528 -30.65 12.02 10.00
C TYR A 528 -30.74 12.57 8.57
N HIS A 529 -31.92 13.09 8.18
CA HIS A 529 -32.14 13.65 6.87
C HIS A 529 -31.37 14.96 6.66
N ALA A 530 -31.24 15.77 7.71
CA ALA A 530 -30.51 17.02 7.64
C ALA A 530 -29.03 16.75 7.31
N ARG A 531 -28.44 15.70 7.90
CA ARG A 531 -27.07 15.29 7.62
C ARG A 531 -26.91 14.77 6.19
N ARG A 532 -27.85 13.93 5.73
CA ARG A 532 -27.87 13.43 4.35
C ARG A 532 -27.96 14.58 3.33
N PHE A 533 -28.82 15.56 3.59
CA PHE A 533 -28.96 16.74 2.75
C PHE A 533 -27.67 17.59 2.73
N LEU A 534 -27.04 17.81 3.89
CA LEU A 534 -25.75 18.51 3.94
C LEU A 534 -24.69 17.79 3.09
N GLY A 535 -24.63 16.45 3.16
CA GLY A 535 -23.75 15.65 2.30
C GLY A 535 -24.01 15.89 0.81
N ALA A 536 -25.27 15.79 0.39
CA ALA A 536 -25.67 16.04 -0.99
C ALA A 536 -25.35 17.48 -1.46
N TYR A 537 -25.48 18.48 -0.58
CA TYR A 537 -25.08 19.86 -0.88
C TYR A 537 -23.57 20.00 -1.07
N VAL A 538 -22.76 19.40 -0.20
CA VAL A 538 -21.29 19.44 -0.28
C VAL A 538 -20.80 18.75 -1.57
N ASP A 539 -21.38 17.61 -1.91
CA ASP A 539 -21.09 16.89 -3.15
C ASP A 539 -21.45 17.74 -4.38
N TRP A 540 -22.64 18.33 -4.40
CA TRP A 540 -23.08 19.22 -5.46
C TRP A 540 -22.20 20.48 -5.61
N ARG A 541 -21.78 21.11 -4.51
CA ARG A 541 -20.88 22.27 -4.53
C ARG A 541 -19.55 21.91 -5.17
N ARG A 542 -19.00 20.75 -4.81
CA ARG A 542 -17.75 20.22 -5.35
C ARG A 542 -17.86 19.88 -6.84
N GLU A 543 -18.96 19.26 -7.27
CA GLU A 543 -19.17 18.88 -8.67
C GLU A 543 -19.49 20.06 -9.59
N THR A 544 -20.26 21.04 -9.10
CA THR A 544 -20.74 22.16 -9.94
C THR A 544 -19.91 23.44 -9.80
N GLY A 545 -19.09 23.56 -8.75
CA GLY A 545 -18.37 24.78 -8.41
C GLY A 545 -19.24 25.92 -7.89
N ASN A 546 -20.56 25.71 -7.73
CA ASN A 546 -21.50 26.72 -7.26
C ASN A 546 -21.64 26.69 -5.73
N SER A 547 -21.90 27.85 -5.12
CA SER A 547 -22.19 27.98 -3.69
C SER A 547 -23.46 28.79 -3.46
N ILE A 548 -24.26 28.39 -2.48
CA ILE A 548 -25.49 29.11 -2.12
C ILE A 548 -25.21 29.93 -0.86
N THR A 549 -25.55 31.22 -0.91
CA THR A 549 -25.49 32.12 0.25
C THR A 549 -26.89 32.42 0.77
N VAL A 550 -27.02 32.50 2.09
CA VAL A 550 -28.27 32.84 2.79
C VAL A 550 -28.08 34.09 3.64
N GLY A 551 -29.11 34.92 3.74
CA GLY A 551 -29.09 36.16 4.53
C GLY A 551 -29.65 37.37 3.78
N SER A 552 -29.55 38.53 4.44
CA SER A 552 -29.89 39.81 3.81
C SER A 552 -28.76 40.26 2.88
N ALA A 553 -29.04 41.23 1.99
CA ALA A 553 -28.04 41.76 1.05
C ALA A 553 -26.76 42.30 1.72
N THR A 554 -26.85 42.68 3.00
CA THR A 554 -25.73 43.26 3.78
C THR A 554 -25.06 42.27 4.73
N ALA A 555 -25.61 41.06 4.91
CA ALA A 555 -25.09 40.04 5.81
C ALA A 555 -25.36 38.64 5.23
N GLN A 556 -24.65 38.34 4.13
CA GLN A 556 -24.68 37.03 3.49
C GLN A 556 -23.69 36.09 4.17
N ARG A 557 -24.09 34.84 4.37
CA ARG A 557 -23.22 33.76 4.82
C ARG A 557 -23.42 32.52 3.94
N PRO A 558 -22.41 31.64 3.80
CA PRO A 558 -22.59 30.34 3.16
C PRO A 558 -23.74 29.55 3.79
N PHE A 559 -24.50 28.84 2.96
CA PHE A 559 -25.64 28.03 3.41
C PHE A 559 -25.20 26.97 4.43
N GLU A 560 -24.11 26.27 4.14
CA GLU A 560 -23.54 25.23 5.00
C GLU A 560 -23.24 25.74 6.42
N ASP A 561 -22.64 26.92 6.55
CA ASP A 561 -22.30 27.52 7.84
C ASP A 561 -23.57 27.84 8.63
N TRP A 562 -24.55 28.47 7.98
CA TRP A 562 -25.85 28.74 8.59
C TRP A 562 -26.53 27.45 9.06
N TYR A 563 -26.57 26.46 8.18
CA TYR A 563 -27.30 25.23 8.36
C TYR A 563 -26.68 24.37 9.47
N VAL A 564 -25.36 24.26 9.49
CA VAL A 564 -24.62 23.50 10.50
C VAL A 564 -24.78 24.11 11.89
N VAL A 565 -24.60 25.43 12.02
CA VAL A 565 -24.76 26.11 13.31
C VAL A 565 -26.17 25.93 13.84
N GLY A 566 -27.18 26.13 12.99
CA GLY A 566 -28.58 26.00 13.38
C GLY A 566 -28.98 24.57 13.77
N ARG A 567 -28.59 23.55 13.00
CA ARG A 567 -29.12 22.18 13.11
C ARG A 567 -28.25 21.20 13.86
N PHE A 568 -26.94 21.44 13.98
CA PHE A 568 -26.00 20.48 14.56
C PHE A 568 -25.16 21.07 15.69
N VAL A 569 -25.04 22.40 15.81
CA VAL A 569 -24.38 23.03 16.96
C VAL A 569 -25.40 23.42 18.03
N HIS A 570 -26.47 24.14 17.65
CA HIS A 570 -27.51 24.54 18.60
C HIS A 570 -28.46 23.40 18.96
N ASP A 571 -28.94 22.64 17.96
CA ASP A 571 -29.81 21.47 18.14
C ASP A 571 -28.97 20.17 18.21
N TRP A 572 -28.07 20.05 19.19
CA TRP A 572 -27.12 18.94 19.27
C TRP A 572 -27.79 17.55 19.40
N ASP A 573 -27.50 16.68 18.44
CA ASP A 573 -27.76 15.23 18.44
C ASP A 573 -26.44 14.44 18.50
N GLU A 574 -26.33 13.47 19.41
CA GLU A 574 -25.10 12.71 19.65
C GLU A 574 -24.63 11.88 18.45
N HIS A 575 -25.57 11.44 17.61
CA HIS A 575 -25.26 10.56 16.48
C HIS A 575 -24.95 11.33 15.20
N ASN A 576 -25.82 12.28 14.81
CA ASN A 576 -25.72 12.94 13.52
C ASN A 576 -24.87 14.21 13.52
N SER A 577 -24.77 14.92 14.65
CA SER A 577 -24.04 16.21 14.69
C SER A 577 -22.54 16.06 14.45
N PRO A 578 -21.83 15.10 15.06
CA PRO A 578 -20.41 14.88 14.75
C PRO A 578 -20.17 14.54 13.27
N GLU A 579 -21.04 13.70 12.68
CA GLU A 579 -20.95 13.32 11.27
C GLU A 579 -21.28 14.47 10.31
N ALA A 580 -22.19 15.37 10.70
CA ALA A 580 -22.49 16.56 9.92
C ALA A 580 -21.34 17.57 9.97
N LEU A 581 -20.76 17.80 11.15
CA LEU A 581 -19.60 18.68 11.32
C LEU A 581 -18.36 18.18 10.56
N ARG A 582 -18.19 16.85 10.43
CA ARG A 582 -17.15 16.25 9.58
C ARG A 582 -17.21 16.74 8.13
N LEU A 583 -18.41 17.00 7.60
CA LEU A 583 -18.60 17.45 6.21
C LEU A 583 -18.20 18.92 6.00
N VAL A 584 -18.06 19.70 7.07
CA VAL A 584 -17.73 21.14 7.03
C VAL A 584 -16.62 21.43 8.05
N PRO A 585 -15.35 21.08 7.74
CA PRO A 585 -14.27 21.04 8.73
C PRO A 585 -14.00 22.37 9.45
N HIS A 586 -14.09 23.52 8.77
CA HIS A 586 -13.86 24.83 9.42
C HIS A 586 -14.91 25.09 10.50
N MET A 587 -16.18 24.75 10.26
CA MET A 587 -17.24 24.87 11.25
C MET A 587 -17.06 23.90 12.42
N ALA A 588 -16.49 22.71 12.18
CA ALA A 588 -16.14 21.78 13.25
C ALA A 588 -15.09 22.37 14.20
N VAL A 589 -14.06 23.02 13.66
CA VAL A 589 -13.03 23.70 14.44
C VAL A 589 -13.64 24.86 15.24
N GLU A 590 -14.43 25.72 14.60
CA GLU A 590 -15.12 26.84 15.28
C GLU A 590 -16.03 26.35 16.41
N ALA A 591 -16.77 25.25 16.19
CA ALA A 591 -17.64 24.65 17.19
C ALA A 591 -16.85 24.15 18.41
N VAL A 592 -15.71 23.50 18.19
CA VAL A 592 -14.84 22.94 19.25
C VAL A 592 -14.17 24.05 20.07
N VAL A 593 -13.68 25.10 19.40
CA VAL A 593 -12.98 26.22 20.05
C VAL A 593 -13.95 27.18 20.75
N GLY A 594 -15.17 27.33 20.25
CA GLY A 594 -16.17 28.25 20.82
C GLY A 594 -17.27 27.53 21.61
N PRO A 595 -18.41 27.17 20.98
CA PRO A 595 -19.57 26.57 21.66
C PRO A 595 -19.27 25.36 22.56
N PHE A 596 -18.29 24.52 22.20
CA PHE A 596 -17.90 23.31 22.95
C PHE A 596 -16.57 23.49 23.73
N ALA A 597 -16.14 24.73 23.95
CA ALA A 597 -14.89 25.03 24.68
C ALA A 597 -14.83 24.39 26.08
N ASN A 598 -15.98 24.25 26.74
CA ASN A 598 -16.11 23.69 28.09
C ASN A 598 -16.71 22.27 28.13
N ASP A 599 -16.89 21.62 26.97
CA ASP A 599 -17.52 20.29 26.84
C ASP A 599 -16.57 19.35 26.08
N ASP A 600 -15.71 18.66 26.84
CA ASP A 600 -14.71 17.74 26.29
C ASP A 600 -15.33 16.54 25.56
N ASP A 601 -16.50 16.06 26.00
CA ASP A 601 -17.17 14.92 25.36
C ASP A 601 -17.68 15.27 23.96
N LYS A 602 -18.35 16.42 23.81
CA LYS A 602 -18.76 16.89 22.47
C LYS A 602 -17.57 17.21 21.58
N ALA A 603 -16.57 17.91 22.11
CA ALA A 603 -15.36 18.23 21.36
C ALA A 603 -14.67 16.94 20.87
N HIS A 604 -14.54 15.93 21.74
CA HIS A 604 -13.98 14.64 21.38
C HIS A 604 -14.82 13.95 20.29
N LYS A 605 -16.15 13.90 20.42
CA LYS A 605 -17.04 13.29 19.42
C LYS A 605 -16.87 13.92 18.03
N VAL A 606 -16.74 15.24 17.95
CA VAL A 606 -16.50 15.97 16.69
C VAL A 606 -15.10 15.67 16.14
N LEU A 607 -14.06 15.91 16.93
CA LEU A 607 -12.66 15.74 16.50
C LEU A 607 -12.34 14.29 16.12
N ALA A 608 -12.94 13.32 16.81
CA ALA A 608 -12.77 11.90 16.51
C ALA A 608 -13.40 11.49 15.17
N ARG A 609 -14.30 12.29 14.57
CA ARG A 609 -14.86 12.04 13.23
C ARG A 609 -14.18 12.85 12.14
N LEU A 610 -13.52 13.96 12.49
CA LEU A 610 -12.84 14.82 11.54
C LEU A 610 -11.75 14.06 10.75
N GLU A 611 -11.65 14.40 9.46
CA GLU A 611 -10.46 14.09 8.66
C GLU A 611 -9.32 15.02 9.05
N SER A 612 -8.09 14.69 8.67
CA SER A 612 -6.92 15.50 8.97
C SER A 612 -7.04 16.89 8.36
N LEU A 613 -6.70 17.90 9.17
CA LEU A 613 -6.70 19.30 8.75
C LEU A 613 -5.43 19.58 7.93
N PRO A 614 -5.56 20.31 6.80
CA PRO A 614 -4.42 20.65 5.95
C PRO A 614 -3.53 21.77 6.54
N THR A 615 -4.00 22.46 7.57
CA THR A 615 -3.36 23.65 8.16
C THR A 615 -3.31 23.57 9.67
N TYR A 616 -2.27 24.14 10.27
CA TYR A 616 -2.16 24.28 11.72
C TYR A 616 -3.07 25.40 12.23
N ASP A 617 -3.96 25.08 13.17
CA ASP A 617 -4.79 26.02 13.93
C ASP A 617 -4.32 26.07 15.38
N HIS A 618 -3.82 27.24 15.79
CA HIS A 618 -3.25 27.43 17.12
C HIS A 618 -4.30 27.34 18.24
N ALA A 619 -5.50 27.89 18.04
CA ALA A 619 -6.54 27.90 19.06
C ALA A 619 -7.08 26.49 19.31
N LEU A 620 -7.24 25.71 18.24
CA LEU A 620 -7.59 24.30 18.33
C LEU A 620 -6.49 23.49 19.03
N PHE A 621 -5.22 23.73 18.71
CA PHE A 621 -4.11 23.05 19.39
C PHE A 621 -4.12 23.33 20.90
N GLU A 622 -4.23 24.58 21.33
CA GLU A 622 -4.28 24.93 22.76
C GLU A 622 -5.50 24.30 23.45
N ARG A 623 -6.65 24.26 22.77
CA ARG A 623 -7.84 23.58 23.26
C ARG A 623 -7.63 22.08 23.47
N MET A 624 -6.94 21.41 22.54
CA MET A 624 -6.70 19.97 22.59
C MET A 624 -5.62 19.59 23.60
N ILE A 625 -4.50 20.31 23.64
CA ILE A 625 -3.38 20.03 24.57
C ILE A 625 -3.80 20.26 26.04
N GLY A 626 -4.76 21.15 26.28
CA GLY A 626 -5.30 21.44 27.61
C GLY A 626 -6.24 20.38 28.19
N SER A 627 -6.62 19.35 27.41
CA SER A 627 -7.51 18.27 27.86
C SER A 627 -6.86 16.90 27.69
N ALA A 628 -6.86 16.10 28.76
CA ALA A 628 -6.40 14.71 28.72
C ALA A 628 -7.22 13.83 27.76
N MET A 629 -8.48 14.19 27.47
CA MET A 629 -9.35 13.46 26.53
C MET A 629 -9.04 13.82 25.07
N LEU A 630 -8.69 15.08 24.79
CA LEU A 630 -8.53 15.57 23.42
C LEU A 630 -7.10 15.44 22.89
N VAL A 631 -6.10 15.47 23.76
CA VAL A 631 -4.68 15.44 23.38
C VAL A 631 -4.29 14.20 22.57
N SER A 632 -4.91 13.05 22.83
CA SER A 632 -4.69 11.81 22.06
C SER A 632 -5.18 11.90 20.61
N LEU A 633 -6.08 12.84 20.30
CA LEU A 633 -6.58 13.08 18.95
C LEU A 633 -5.70 14.03 18.13
N ILE A 634 -4.74 14.74 18.73
CA ILE A 634 -3.85 15.69 18.03
C ILE A 634 -3.21 15.05 16.80
N PRO A 635 -2.60 13.85 16.88
CA PRO A 635 -1.94 13.29 15.70
C PRO A 635 -2.89 12.89 14.58
N LYS A 636 -4.15 12.59 14.91
CA LYS A 636 -5.18 12.32 13.91
C LYS A 636 -5.63 13.62 13.24
N VAL A 637 -6.04 14.60 14.05
CA VAL A 637 -6.61 15.88 13.57
C VAL A 637 -5.59 16.66 12.77
N PHE A 638 -4.31 16.61 13.14
CA PHE A 638 -3.26 17.37 12.48
C PHE A 638 -2.33 16.53 11.60
N ALA A 639 -2.69 15.29 11.24
CA ALA A 639 -1.80 14.37 10.52
C ALA A 639 -1.14 15.00 9.27
N ASP A 640 -1.89 15.80 8.52
CA ASP A 640 -1.43 16.46 7.29
C ASP A 640 -0.74 17.82 7.54
N ALA A 641 -0.83 18.34 8.75
CA ALA A 641 -0.28 19.63 9.17
C ALA A 641 0.88 19.50 10.17
N LEU A 642 1.32 18.30 10.54
CA LEU A 642 2.37 18.09 11.56
C LEU A 642 3.67 18.83 11.23
N ASN A 643 4.09 18.86 9.96
CA ASN A 643 5.29 19.60 9.53
C ASN A 643 5.10 21.13 9.54
N LEU A 644 3.87 21.62 9.71
CA LEU A 644 3.56 23.06 9.83
C LEU A 644 3.53 23.51 11.30
N PHE A 645 3.76 22.60 12.25
CA PHE A 645 3.75 22.95 13.67
C PHE A 645 4.91 23.89 13.99
N PRO A 646 4.70 24.91 14.84
CA PRO A 646 5.82 25.60 15.47
C PRO A 646 6.61 24.60 16.33
N PRO A 647 7.96 24.61 16.30
CA PRO A 647 8.78 23.63 17.03
C PRO A 647 8.44 23.49 18.52
N ASN A 648 8.19 24.62 19.20
CA ASN A 648 7.82 24.64 20.62
C ASN A 648 6.48 23.94 20.91
N GLN A 649 5.55 23.95 19.97
CA GLN A 649 4.24 23.32 20.14
C GLN A 649 4.32 21.80 19.96
N LEU A 650 5.13 21.35 18.99
CA LEU A 650 5.43 19.94 18.84
C LEU A 650 6.19 19.38 20.06
N LEU A 651 7.12 20.18 20.61
CA LEU A 651 7.83 19.83 21.85
C LEU A 651 6.87 19.66 23.03
N ARG A 652 5.97 20.64 23.25
CA ARG A 652 4.91 20.55 24.27
C ARG A 652 4.04 19.31 24.10
N PHE A 653 3.70 18.97 22.86
CA PHE A 653 2.92 17.77 22.55
C PHE A 653 3.66 16.48 22.96
N VAL A 654 4.93 16.33 22.59
CA VAL A 654 5.75 15.16 22.94
C VAL A 654 6.02 15.04 24.45
N GLN A 655 6.04 16.17 25.15
CA GLN A 655 6.20 16.21 26.61
C GLN A 655 4.90 15.92 27.38
N SER A 656 3.76 15.77 26.71
CA SER A 656 2.49 15.44 27.37
C SER A 656 2.50 14.00 27.91
N ASP A 657 2.17 13.84 29.20
CA ASP A 657 2.05 12.54 29.87
C ASP A 657 0.79 11.76 29.46
N HIS A 658 -0.12 12.39 28.71
CA HIS A 658 -1.41 11.82 28.34
C HIS A 658 -1.39 11.01 27.04
N VAL A 659 -0.24 10.94 26.35
CA VAL A 659 -0.08 10.18 25.10
C VAL A 659 0.95 9.08 25.29
N LYS A 660 0.62 7.86 24.85
CA LYS A 660 1.54 6.73 24.96
C LYS A 660 2.72 6.90 23.99
N HIS A 661 3.88 6.41 24.41
CA HIS A 661 5.12 6.47 23.62
C HIS A 661 4.97 5.84 22.22
N ASP A 662 4.38 4.65 22.13
CA ASP A 662 4.19 3.94 20.85
C ASP A 662 3.30 4.73 19.87
N GLU A 663 2.24 5.35 20.39
CA GLU A 663 1.34 6.20 19.60
C GLU A 663 2.06 7.45 19.09
N LEU A 664 2.90 8.08 19.93
CA LEU A 664 3.73 9.23 19.55
C LEU A 664 4.72 8.87 18.44
N PHE A 665 5.44 7.75 18.55
CA PHE A 665 6.41 7.35 17.53
C PHE A 665 5.74 7.17 16.17
N HIS A 666 4.70 6.35 16.11
CA HIS A 666 3.99 6.08 14.86
C HIS A 666 3.40 7.36 14.26
N ALA A 667 2.79 8.21 15.09
CA ALA A 667 2.06 9.35 14.58
C ALA A 667 2.97 10.51 14.13
N LEU A 668 4.13 10.69 14.76
CA LEU A 668 5.10 11.72 14.40
C LEU A 668 6.09 11.28 13.31
N ARG A 669 6.01 10.05 12.78
CA ARG A 669 6.95 9.53 11.77
C ARG A 669 7.06 10.41 10.51
N THR A 670 6.03 11.20 10.20
CA THR A 670 5.99 12.11 9.04
C THR A 670 6.53 13.50 9.36
N ALA A 671 6.65 13.86 10.64
CA ALA A 671 7.25 15.09 11.11
C ALA A 671 8.77 14.97 10.96
N SER A 672 9.28 15.37 9.79
CA SER A 672 10.70 15.17 9.45
C SER A 672 11.48 16.48 9.28
N ASP A 673 10.86 17.62 9.57
CA ASP A 673 11.51 18.92 9.48
C ASP A 673 12.70 19.02 10.46
N PRO A 674 13.90 19.42 9.99
CA PRO A 674 15.08 19.58 10.85
C PRO A 674 14.93 20.63 11.97
N SER A 675 13.98 21.56 11.88
CA SER A 675 13.68 22.53 12.95
C SER A 675 13.14 21.87 14.22
N PHE A 676 12.70 20.61 14.16
CA PHE A 676 12.23 19.82 15.31
C PHE A 676 13.34 19.05 16.04
N LEU A 677 14.60 19.49 15.91
CA LEU A 677 15.79 18.84 16.48
C LEU A 677 15.62 18.39 17.94
N GLU A 678 15.13 19.26 18.82
CA GLU A 678 14.95 18.95 20.25
C GLU A 678 13.89 17.85 20.47
N THR A 679 12.75 17.97 19.77
CA THR A 679 11.68 16.97 19.79
C THR A 679 12.20 15.61 19.32
N HIS A 680 12.90 15.56 18.18
CA HIS A 680 13.45 14.32 17.65
C HIS A 680 14.47 13.69 18.60
N PHE A 681 15.29 14.51 19.26
CA PHE A 681 16.28 14.05 20.23
C PHE A 681 15.64 13.40 21.47
N ILE A 682 14.55 14.00 21.99
CA ILE A 682 13.77 13.40 23.08
C ILE A 682 13.17 12.05 22.67
N LEU A 683 12.56 11.98 21.49
CA LEU A 683 11.97 10.74 20.96
C LEU A 683 13.03 9.67 20.71
N THR A 684 14.20 10.07 20.23
CA THR A 684 15.36 9.17 20.03
C THR A 684 15.85 8.59 21.34
N LYS A 685 16.03 9.41 22.38
CA LYS A 685 16.38 8.91 23.72
C LYS A 685 15.34 7.93 24.25
N ARG A 686 14.05 8.26 24.11
CA ARG A 686 12.94 7.40 24.54
C ARG A 686 12.96 6.03 23.83
N VAL A 687 13.16 5.98 22.51
CA VAL A 687 13.17 4.71 21.77
C VAL A 687 14.42 3.87 22.05
N ILE A 688 15.57 4.49 22.28
CA ILE A 688 16.82 3.80 22.60
C ILE A 688 16.76 3.16 24.00
N SER A 689 16.06 3.79 24.94
CA SER A 689 15.89 3.29 26.32
C SER A 689 14.70 2.35 26.51
N ALA A 690 13.82 2.21 25.51
CA ALA A 690 12.66 1.32 25.56
C ALA A 690 13.03 -0.15 25.25
N PRO A 691 12.17 -1.12 25.57
CA PRO A 691 12.30 -2.48 25.03
C PRO A 691 12.38 -2.47 23.49
N LEU A 692 13.19 -3.38 22.93
CA LEU A 692 13.42 -3.44 21.48
C LEU A 692 12.11 -3.61 20.71
N ASN A 693 11.79 -2.62 19.89
CA ASN A 693 10.65 -2.63 18.96
C ASN A 693 11.08 -1.94 17.66
N LEU A 694 11.26 -2.72 16.59
CA LEU A 694 11.75 -2.20 15.32
C LEU A 694 10.76 -1.25 14.64
N ASP A 695 9.46 -1.37 14.88
CA ASP A 695 8.46 -0.48 14.27
C ASP A 695 8.53 0.92 14.87
N ASN A 696 8.77 1.01 16.19
CA ASN A 696 9.05 2.29 16.85
C ASN A 696 10.37 2.89 16.37
N ILE A 697 11.42 2.06 16.26
CA ILE A 697 12.74 2.49 15.77
C ILE A 697 12.64 3.03 14.34
N ARG A 698 11.92 2.33 13.44
CA ARG A 698 11.64 2.79 12.07
C ARG A 698 10.86 4.09 12.04
N SER A 699 9.90 4.24 12.95
CA SER A 699 9.10 5.46 13.03
C SER A 699 9.98 6.67 13.40
N VAL A 700 10.87 6.52 14.38
CA VAL A 700 11.86 7.56 14.74
C VAL A 700 12.88 7.77 13.63
N ALA A 701 13.38 6.71 12.99
CA ALA A 701 14.30 6.83 11.86
C ALA A 701 13.69 7.62 10.69
N ASN A 702 12.38 7.47 10.44
CA ASN A 702 11.66 8.25 9.43
C ASN A 702 11.60 9.75 9.75
N MET A 703 11.56 10.14 11.03
CA MET A 703 11.62 11.55 11.44
C MET A 703 12.96 12.20 11.05
N LEU A 704 14.03 11.40 10.96
CA LEU A 704 15.39 11.88 10.66
C LEU A 704 15.70 11.92 9.16
N ARG A 705 14.75 11.53 8.30
CA ARG A 705 14.99 11.36 6.84
C ARG A 705 15.41 12.65 6.12
N SER A 706 15.01 13.82 6.58
CA SER A 706 15.28 15.10 5.90
C SER A 706 16.51 15.85 6.42
N TYR A 707 17.21 15.32 7.42
CA TYR A 707 18.42 15.94 7.96
C TYR A 707 19.56 15.90 6.93
N ALA A 708 20.49 16.86 6.96
CA ALA A 708 21.75 16.70 6.24
C ALA A 708 22.61 15.61 6.91
N ARG A 709 23.41 14.87 6.14
CA ARG A 709 24.26 13.78 6.67
C ARG A 709 25.13 14.28 7.83
N ASP A 710 25.87 15.37 7.64
CA ASP A 710 26.78 15.90 8.66
C ASP A 710 26.03 16.32 9.94
N ALA A 711 24.85 16.96 9.80
CA ALA A 711 24.01 17.30 10.94
C ALA A 711 23.52 16.08 11.71
N LEU A 712 23.25 14.98 11.00
CA LEU A 712 22.82 13.72 11.60
C LEU A 712 23.98 12.98 12.29
N LEU A 713 25.20 13.05 11.73
CA LEU A 713 26.40 12.53 12.40
C LEU A 713 26.68 13.29 13.70
N GLU A 714 26.58 14.62 13.70
CA GLU A 714 26.67 15.44 14.90
C GLU A 714 25.55 15.11 15.91
N TYR A 715 24.33 14.85 15.42
CA TYR A 715 23.18 14.45 16.24
C TYR A 715 23.41 13.14 16.99
N PHE A 716 24.00 12.13 16.33
CA PHE A 716 24.27 10.82 16.94
C PHE A 716 25.56 10.78 17.74
N ARG A 717 26.54 11.66 17.46
CA ARG A 717 27.82 11.72 18.18
C ARG A 717 27.68 11.70 19.71
N PRO A 718 26.85 12.54 20.36
CA PRO A 718 26.71 12.51 21.82
C PRO A 718 26.10 11.20 22.34
N LEU A 719 25.29 10.50 21.54
CA LEU A 719 24.66 9.23 21.93
C LEU A 719 25.65 8.05 21.92
N LEU A 720 26.76 8.18 21.18
CA LEU A 720 27.82 7.16 21.08
C LEU A 720 29.05 7.49 21.94
N SER A 721 29.21 8.74 22.41
CA SER A 721 30.45 9.22 23.05
C SER A 721 30.30 9.68 24.50
N GLN A 722 29.09 9.80 25.05
CA GLN A 722 28.89 10.28 26.42
C GLN A 722 28.90 9.15 27.45
N GLU A 723 29.71 9.31 28.51
CA GLU A 723 29.60 8.53 29.75
C GLU A 723 28.17 8.68 30.33
N GLY A 724 27.39 7.60 30.31
CA GLY A 724 26.03 7.58 30.87
C GLY A 724 24.96 6.97 29.95
N PHE A 725 25.22 6.82 28.65
CA PHE A 725 24.40 6.00 27.75
C PHE A 725 25.15 4.71 27.44
N PRO A 726 24.70 3.53 27.90
CA PRO A 726 25.30 2.28 27.44
C PRO A 726 25.03 2.13 25.94
N GLU A 727 26.05 1.74 25.17
CA GLU A 727 25.85 1.24 23.81
C GLU A 727 24.74 0.19 23.86
N SER A 728 23.62 0.46 23.19
CA SER A 728 22.45 -0.40 23.22
C SER A 728 22.15 -0.92 21.81
N ASP A 729 21.64 -2.15 21.75
CA ASP A 729 21.25 -2.76 20.48
C ASP A 729 20.23 -1.87 19.72
N ASN A 730 19.34 -1.18 20.45
CA ASN A 730 18.36 -0.24 19.87
C ASN A 730 19.04 0.92 19.13
N LEU A 731 20.16 1.45 19.62
CA LEU A 731 20.89 2.52 18.94
C LEU A 731 21.48 2.03 17.62
N HIS A 732 22.06 0.82 17.59
CA HIS A 732 22.56 0.22 16.34
C HIS A 732 21.41 -0.05 15.35
N TRP A 733 20.26 -0.53 15.82
CA TRP A 733 19.07 -0.67 14.99
C TRP A 733 18.58 0.68 14.45
N LEU A 734 18.57 1.74 15.26
CA LEU A 734 18.16 3.08 14.83
C LEU A 734 19.11 3.65 13.77
N LEU A 735 20.42 3.56 13.98
CA LEU A 735 21.43 4.01 13.02
C LEU A 735 21.31 3.25 11.69
N ARG A 736 21.02 1.95 11.76
CA ARG A 736 20.78 1.13 10.58
C ARG A 736 19.50 1.53 9.83
N GLU A 737 18.37 1.62 10.53
CA GLU A 737 17.08 1.98 9.90
C GLU A 737 17.14 3.42 9.34
N ALA A 738 17.82 4.35 10.02
CA ALA A 738 18.08 5.71 9.51
C ALA A 738 18.97 5.69 8.26
N SER A 739 19.98 4.81 8.22
CA SER A 739 20.82 4.62 7.04
C SER A 739 19.99 4.14 5.84
N ILE A 740 19.12 3.14 6.05
CA ILE A 740 18.25 2.56 5.01
C ILE A 740 17.28 3.59 4.46
N ILE A 741 16.56 4.30 5.33
CA ILE A 741 15.55 5.31 4.92
C ILE A 741 16.17 6.43 4.07
N ARG A 742 17.43 6.77 4.34
CA ARG A 742 18.16 7.83 3.64
C ARG A 742 18.94 7.35 2.41
N GLY A 743 19.12 6.04 2.26
CA GLY A 743 19.96 5.48 1.22
C GLY A 743 21.47 5.76 1.42
N GLU A 744 21.92 5.97 2.67
CA GLU A 744 23.28 6.41 3.01
C GLU A 744 23.80 5.69 4.25
N LEU A 745 25.06 5.24 4.26
CA LEU A 745 25.69 4.63 5.44
C LEU A 745 26.09 5.67 6.48
N LEU A 746 25.61 5.50 7.72
CA LEU A 746 25.97 6.35 8.86
C LEU A 746 27.02 5.71 9.78
N ILE A 747 27.08 4.37 9.82
CA ILE A 747 28.01 3.61 10.64
C ILE A 747 28.73 2.52 9.85
N ASP A 748 29.96 2.24 10.27
CA ASP A 748 30.76 1.11 9.83
C ASP A 748 30.30 -0.22 10.48
N GLU A 749 30.95 -1.33 10.11
CA GLU A 749 30.59 -2.65 10.63
C GLU A 749 31.06 -2.90 12.07
N HIS A 750 31.84 -1.98 12.64
CA HIS A 750 32.24 -1.95 14.05
C HIS A 750 31.34 -1.02 14.88
N GLY A 751 30.30 -0.44 14.29
CA GLY A 751 29.37 0.45 14.97
C GLY A 751 29.85 1.89 15.14
N LYS A 752 30.94 2.30 14.50
CA LYS A 752 31.48 3.66 14.55
C LYS A 752 30.87 4.54 13.48
N LEU A 753 30.66 5.82 13.80
CA LEU A 753 30.19 6.79 12.82
C LEU A 753 31.21 6.96 11.69
N LEU A 754 30.71 6.88 10.45
CA LEU A 754 31.50 7.15 9.26
C LEU A 754 31.63 8.66 9.09
N GLN A 755 32.85 9.19 9.17
CA GLN A 755 33.15 10.61 8.93
C GLN A 755 33.06 10.92 7.44
#